data_AF-A0A949K694-F1
#
_entry.id   AF-A0A949K694-F1
#
_cell.length_a   1.000
_cell.length_b   1.000
_cell.length_c   1.000
_cell.angle_alpha   90.00
_cell.angle_beta   90.00
_cell.angle_gamma   90.00
#
_symmetry.space_group_name_H-M   'P 1'
#
loop_
_entity.id
_entity.type
_entity.pdbx_description
1 polymer ?
#
loop_
_entity_poly.entity_id
_entity_poly.type
_entity_poly.pdbx_seq_one_letter_code
_entity_poly.pdbx_strand_id
1 'polypeptide(L)'
;MRKSFKQGRWLLAAFIILALCYTNGKITAGAGRPEQNNGIQSQTAQSDPNSRTDRTADSETGHQSETVRVGFFAFEGYHMIDGQGKRSGYGYDYLQYLARYTNFTYEYVGYDKSWSEMQDMLEAGEIDLLTSARKTPERLERFDFSDQPIGSSAAILTVKAGNNQYMVDDYSQLDGIRIGLLEGNSRNDNLVQFAQKHDFVYKPVYYKNSGALSKALQQGDEIDAALTSNLRKIEKEWVIATFDDTPFYIMVQKGNQKLLDQVNRAVGILKTEHQDLETLLTDRYYTANSGDEISFTAEERSYIKSLQESGRKVKVTINSQREPASYFVDGEARGILPEIAKAVMSRTGLPYEFVETPPTVDARELLARGEADVRFDGASDFNDAESRGLRVTDPYLELPLSVVTLKNFAGHPKSVAVMRNSDVVEEYAEQLFGDSAVTRYDTTQECMDAVLNGRQDAAFFQTYIAQRLVNEDARNRFREQLVPGYGLSFAVSVSRDNGLLFSVMDKAVLSMSSDEINRIVLEQTSDFAADMSLTGFLYAHPVLWLLMLAAAACFAIILILYIFRQKNLNLEREKARELERFISYVCKANDKVIEVESGGKRCWYYQVDDGRVRSREKILDEGNLEINGLHPEDREGVDKLVQKESMGRMAENGDEVYFECRVRKNPQSPYQWFSYTLQGVPPKEERIPGSLMVFIKNIDRAKREEQEKRQALKDALTAAQQGAEARGAFMSRMSHEIRTPLNAILGYLTIAGTNLRNPDKMKECLGKSEFAARQLLNIVNDVLDISAIESGKMKIANEVFNIRELISGITSIFHTQASDKGVNFRVFLSDLTEEELMGDQFRLNQVLLNILSNAVKFTPEGGRVTLSIQQQSADDQRVYLQFRIKDSGIGMPKGYESWLFQPFEQQDATTAQRFGGTGLGLSITKNLVSMMKGTIDVKSEEGQGSLFTVNLSFGIPETRRIREKVYDFSSLHVLVLFDENGDYQYLETLLGRLDITYDMTLKTEEALEKIACSKEKDECYDLCLIDWDNPEIPGERVAEQILEAAAPGKPMLIAVAYGDCGSQEAAGLIGGTIRKPVFQSSLFDVLSNVCRRCALERTKVEMKTDYGLKGQRILLAEDNELNMEIAREILTGYGLEVDGAVNGQEAVERFEASEEGTYQAILMDIQMPVLNGYAAAQLIRGGTHPQAAAIPIIALTADAFAEDINRALAAGMNGHVSKPIDFPHLCKTLAEWIK
;
A
#
# COMPACT_ATOMS: atom_id res chain seq x y z
N MET A 1 1.71 49.50 20.29
CA MET A 1 1.60 48.39 21.26
C MET A 1 0.40 47.45 21.05
N ARG A 2 -0.83 47.85 20.67
CA ARG A 2 -1.94 46.87 20.46
C ARG A 2 -1.88 46.00 19.19
N LYS A 3 -1.06 46.30 18.18
CA LYS A 3 -0.88 45.43 16.98
C LYS A 3 0.29 44.45 17.08
N SER A 4 1.34 44.77 17.85
CA SER A 4 2.48 43.86 18.06
C SER A 4 2.25 42.88 19.24
N PHE A 5 1.46 43.27 20.24
CA PHE A 5 0.95 42.33 21.27
C PHE A 5 -0.11 41.34 20.75
N LYS A 6 -0.74 41.62 19.60
CA LYS A 6 -1.63 40.65 18.93
C LYS A 6 -0.82 39.59 18.18
N GLN A 7 0.25 39.96 17.46
CA GLN A 7 1.07 38.97 16.74
C GLN A 7 1.85 38.01 17.66
N GLY A 8 2.30 38.46 18.84
CA GLY A 8 2.88 37.56 19.85
C GLY A 8 1.87 36.62 20.52
N ARG A 9 0.62 37.06 20.72
CA ARG A 9 -0.47 36.20 21.22
C ARG A 9 -0.94 35.18 20.18
N TRP A 10 -0.87 35.48 18.89
CA TRP A 10 -1.20 34.52 17.84
C TRP A 10 -0.13 33.44 17.66
N LEU A 11 1.16 33.75 17.85
CA LEU A 11 2.24 32.75 17.82
C LEU A 11 2.25 31.87 19.08
N LEU A 12 2.03 32.44 20.27
CA LEU A 12 1.93 31.68 21.52
C LEU A 12 0.59 30.91 21.62
N ALA A 13 -0.52 31.47 21.12
CA ALA A 13 -1.79 30.75 21.05
C ALA A 13 -1.80 29.69 19.94
N ALA A 14 -1.11 29.90 18.80
CA ALA A 14 -0.93 28.84 17.80
C ALA A 14 -0.06 27.70 18.35
N PHE A 15 0.97 28.01 19.15
CA PHE A 15 1.79 26.98 19.83
C PHE A 15 1.02 26.24 20.92
N ILE A 16 0.17 26.93 21.70
CA ILE A 16 -0.68 26.34 22.74
C ILE A 16 -1.87 25.57 22.13
N ILE A 17 -2.41 26.01 20.99
CA ILE A 17 -3.48 25.32 20.25
C ILE A 17 -2.92 24.09 19.52
N LEU A 18 -1.71 24.16 18.94
CA LEU A 18 -1.05 22.96 18.41
C LEU A 18 -0.73 21.93 19.50
N ALA A 19 -0.38 22.37 20.72
CA ALA A 19 -0.13 21.48 21.86
C ALA A 19 -1.42 20.93 22.50
N LEU A 20 -2.52 21.68 22.50
CA LEU A 20 -3.83 21.25 23.02
C LEU A 20 -4.62 20.38 22.01
N CYS A 21 -4.37 20.52 20.71
CA CYS A 21 -4.97 19.66 19.68
C CYS A 21 -4.33 18.26 19.62
N TYR A 22 -3.18 18.03 20.25
CA TYR A 22 -2.52 16.73 20.27
C TYR A 22 -2.86 15.88 21.51
N THR A 23 -3.51 16.44 22.54
CA THR A 23 -3.69 15.80 23.85
C THR A 23 -5.13 15.45 24.24
N ASN A 24 -6.14 15.73 23.41
CA ASN A 24 -7.53 15.40 23.73
C ASN A 24 -8.27 14.73 22.56
N GLY A 25 -8.20 13.40 22.52
CA GLY A 25 -9.06 12.58 21.69
C GLY A 25 -9.91 11.64 22.54
N LYS A 26 -11.09 12.08 23.01
CA LYS A 26 -12.23 11.21 23.36
C LYS A 26 -13.58 11.97 23.27
N ILE A 27 -14.36 11.56 22.27
CA ILE A 27 -15.83 11.34 22.20
C ILE A 27 -16.80 12.42 22.73
N THR A 28 -17.73 12.88 21.87
CA THR A 28 -19.19 12.81 22.13
C THR A 28 -20.02 13.01 20.86
N ALA A 29 -20.97 12.09 20.67
CA ALA A 29 -22.08 12.17 19.72
C ALA A 29 -23.17 13.14 20.19
N GLY A 30 -23.98 13.68 19.26
CA GLY A 30 -25.28 14.28 19.61
C GLY A 30 -25.79 15.38 18.69
N ALA A 31 -26.73 15.00 17.81
CA ALA A 31 -27.95 15.70 17.39
C ALA A 31 -27.98 17.23 17.15
N GLY A 32 -28.48 17.61 15.96
CA GLY A 32 -29.10 18.93 15.76
C GLY A 32 -29.32 19.30 14.29
N ARG A 33 -30.48 18.96 13.73
CA ARG A 33 -31.04 19.65 12.55
C ARG A 33 -31.13 21.16 12.84
N PRO A 34 -31.08 22.00 11.79
CA PRO A 34 -32.33 22.65 11.44
C PRO A 34 -32.62 22.67 9.94
N GLU A 35 -33.90 22.50 9.64
CA GLU A 35 -34.55 22.79 8.38
C GLU A 35 -34.35 24.28 7.99
N GLN A 36 -34.20 24.55 6.69
CA GLN A 36 -34.95 25.64 6.07
C GLN A 36 -35.14 25.45 4.56
N ASN A 37 -36.41 25.54 4.19
CA ASN A 37 -37.02 25.63 2.87
C ASN A 37 -36.32 26.59 1.89
N ASN A 38 -36.33 26.20 0.62
CA ASN A 38 -36.79 26.93 -0.59
C ASN A 38 -36.31 26.09 -1.78
N GLY A 39 -37.12 25.47 -2.64
CA GLY A 39 -38.37 25.92 -3.24
C GLY A 39 -38.09 26.30 -4.71
N ILE A 40 -38.85 25.68 -5.65
CA ILE A 40 -39.05 26.08 -7.07
C ILE A 40 -37.93 25.56 -8.02
N GLN A 41 -38.15 24.85 -9.14
CA GLN A 41 -39.31 24.59 -10.00
C GLN A 41 -39.12 23.31 -10.82
N SER A 42 -40.21 22.58 -11.00
CA SER A 42 -40.43 21.58 -12.04
C SER A 42 -40.51 22.21 -13.43
N GLN A 43 -39.84 21.63 -14.44
CA GLN A 43 -40.30 21.68 -15.83
C GLN A 43 -40.20 20.29 -16.48
N THR A 44 -41.38 19.84 -16.89
CA THR A 44 -41.72 18.69 -17.73
C THR A 44 -41.40 18.94 -19.20
N ALA A 45 -40.91 17.92 -19.92
CA ALA A 45 -41.22 17.65 -21.33
C ALA A 45 -40.83 16.19 -21.63
N GLN A 46 -41.78 15.26 -21.61
CA GLN A 46 -42.51 14.73 -22.77
C GLN A 46 -41.66 13.88 -23.72
N SER A 47 -41.87 12.57 -23.58
CA SER A 47 -41.65 11.50 -24.54
C SER A 47 -42.49 11.69 -25.79
N ASP A 48 -41.93 11.41 -26.96
CA ASP A 48 -42.71 11.00 -28.14
C ASP A 48 -41.97 9.89 -28.92
N PRO A 49 -42.63 8.77 -29.28
CA PRO A 49 -42.03 7.63 -29.95
C PRO A 49 -42.41 7.58 -31.44
N ASN A 50 -41.44 7.58 -32.35
CA ASN A 50 -41.42 6.85 -33.64
C ASN A 50 -40.45 7.50 -34.65
N SER A 51 -39.41 6.78 -35.02
CA SER A 51 -38.98 6.69 -36.43
C SER A 51 -38.09 5.46 -36.64
N ARG A 52 -38.64 4.47 -37.35
CA ARG A 52 -37.88 3.44 -38.08
C ARG A 52 -37.67 3.96 -39.50
N THR A 53 -36.42 4.01 -39.97
CA THR A 53 -36.05 3.86 -41.40
C THR A 53 -34.58 3.45 -41.55
N ASP A 54 -34.40 2.14 -41.77
CA ASP A 54 -33.60 1.42 -42.78
C ASP A 54 -32.20 1.87 -43.29
N ARG A 55 -31.29 0.88 -43.23
CA ARG A 55 -30.08 0.55 -44.06
C ARG A 55 -28.82 1.41 -43.81
N THR A 56 -27.62 0.86 -43.65
CA THR A 56 -26.93 -0.19 -44.45
C THR A 56 -25.92 -1.01 -43.61
N ALA A 57 -25.66 -2.24 -44.06
CA ALA A 57 -24.69 -3.18 -43.51
C ALA A 57 -23.24 -2.71 -43.69
N ASP A 58 -22.45 -2.83 -42.62
CA ASP A 58 -21.04 -3.30 -42.58
C ASP A 58 -20.53 -3.17 -41.13
N SER A 59 -20.24 -4.29 -40.44
CA SER A 59 -19.42 -4.34 -39.22
C SER A 59 -19.05 -5.79 -38.89
N GLU A 60 -17.76 -6.18 -38.94
CA GLU A 60 -16.74 -5.97 -37.91
C GLU A 60 -17.13 -6.55 -36.54
N THR A 61 -16.57 -7.72 -36.23
CA THR A 61 -16.79 -8.48 -34.98
C THR A 61 -16.12 -7.81 -33.78
N GLY A 62 -16.84 -6.91 -33.12
CA GLY A 62 -16.58 -6.51 -31.73
C GLY A 62 -17.32 -7.43 -30.76
N HIS A 63 -16.65 -7.96 -29.73
CA HIS A 63 -17.34 -8.68 -28.65
C HIS A 63 -18.07 -7.67 -27.75
N GLN A 64 -19.39 -7.55 -27.94
CA GLN A 64 -20.29 -6.80 -27.05
C GLN A 64 -20.47 -7.54 -25.72
N SER A 65 -20.49 -6.78 -24.61
CA SER A 65 -20.95 -7.24 -23.30
C SER A 65 -22.40 -7.73 -23.37
N GLU A 66 -22.68 -8.93 -22.85
CA GLU A 66 -24.03 -9.52 -22.87
C GLU A 66 -24.79 -9.00 -21.64
N THR A 67 -25.81 -8.17 -21.86
CA THR A 67 -26.66 -7.68 -20.75
C THR A 67 -27.63 -8.78 -20.35
N VAL A 68 -27.61 -9.17 -19.08
CA VAL A 68 -28.47 -10.22 -18.51
C VAL A 68 -29.43 -9.58 -17.52
N ARG A 69 -30.72 -9.65 -17.78
CA ARG A 69 -31.76 -9.12 -16.89
C ARG A 69 -32.00 -10.12 -15.77
N VAL A 70 -31.69 -9.72 -14.55
CA VAL A 70 -31.81 -10.55 -13.35
C VAL A 70 -33.02 -10.11 -12.55
N GLY A 71 -33.90 -11.06 -12.24
CA GLY A 71 -34.99 -10.81 -11.30
C GLY A 71 -34.44 -10.54 -9.90
N PHE A 72 -34.75 -9.36 -9.37
CA PHE A 72 -34.20 -8.86 -8.12
C PHE A 72 -35.33 -8.24 -7.28
N PHE A 73 -36.03 -9.08 -6.53
CA PHE A 73 -37.15 -8.71 -5.64
C PHE A 73 -36.67 -8.48 -4.20
N ALA A 74 -37.44 -7.74 -3.41
CA ALA A 74 -37.15 -7.53 -1.99
C ALA A 74 -37.09 -8.85 -1.21
N PHE A 75 -35.88 -9.24 -0.77
CA PHE A 75 -35.64 -10.45 0.02
C PHE A 75 -34.56 -10.15 1.06
N GLU A 76 -34.98 -9.88 2.29
CA GLU A 76 -34.11 -9.53 3.41
C GLU A 76 -32.92 -10.50 3.59
N GLY A 77 -31.71 -9.97 3.68
CA GLY A 77 -30.47 -10.76 3.77
C GLY A 77 -29.97 -11.35 2.44
N TYR A 78 -30.78 -11.38 1.39
CA TYR A 78 -30.44 -12.00 0.09
C TYR A 78 -30.40 -10.97 -1.06
N HIS A 79 -31.45 -10.18 -1.22
CA HIS A 79 -31.58 -9.06 -2.16
C HIS A 79 -32.07 -7.81 -1.42
N MET A 80 -31.17 -6.85 -1.23
CA MET A 80 -31.45 -5.63 -0.48
C MET A 80 -31.07 -4.38 -1.27
N ILE A 81 -31.82 -3.31 -1.05
CA ILE A 81 -31.53 -1.95 -1.51
C ILE A 81 -31.66 -1.02 -0.32
N ASP A 82 -30.61 -0.25 -0.02
CA ASP A 82 -30.62 0.73 1.06
C ASP A 82 -31.30 2.05 0.66
N GLY A 83 -31.43 2.98 1.62
CA GLY A 83 -32.06 4.29 1.41
C GLY A 83 -31.33 5.21 0.41
N GLN A 84 -30.12 4.86 -0.03
CA GLN A 84 -29.34 5.57 -1.05
C GLN A 84 -29.35 4.85 -2.41
N GLY A 85 -30.09 3.73 -2.53
CA GLY A 85 -30.17 2.93 -3.74
C GLY A 85 -29.01 1.96 -3.93
N LYS A 86 -28.15 1.74 -2.92
CA LYS A 86 -27.05 0.77 -2.99
C LYS A 86 -27.59 -0.64 -2.78
N ARG A 87 -27.18 -1.57 -3.66
CA ARG A 87 -27.56 -2.98 -3.62
C ARG A 87 -26.62 -3.79 -2.73
N SER A 88 -27.15 -4.77 -2.00
CA SER A 88 -26.39 -5.69 -1.14
C SER A 88 -27.17 -7.00 -0.90
N GLY A 89 -26.52 -7.97 -0.26
CA GLY A 89 -27.10 -9.27 0.11
C GLY A 89 -26.44 -10.45 -0.60
N TYR A 90 -26.65 -11.66 -0.08
CA TYR A 90 -26.01 -12.88 -0.59
C TYR A 90 -26.21 -13.06 -2.11
N GLY A 91 -27.45 -12.95 -2.59
CA GLY A 91 -27.77 -13.13 -4.01
C GLY A 91 -27.11 -12.08 -4.89
N TYR A 92 -27.02 -10.82 -4.42
CA TYR A 92 -26.34 -9.75 -5.14
C TYR A 92 -24.82 -10.00 -5.22
N ASP A 93 -24.18 -10.25 -4.08
CA ASP A 93 -22.73 -10.46 -4.01
C ASP A 93 -22.32 -11.72 -4.78
N TYR A 94 -23.08 -12.82 -4.67
CA TYR A 94 -22.83 -14.04 -5.43
C TYR A 94 -22.83 -13.77 -6.94
N LEU A 95 -23.79 -12.98 -7.43
CA LEU A 95 -23.80 -12.56 -8.83
C LEU A 95 -22.59 -11.69 -9.17
N GLN A 96 -22.13 -10.80 -8.28
CA GLN A 96 -20.90 -10.03 -8.52
C GLN A 96 -19.67 -10.92 -8.64
N TYR A 97 -19.57 -12.00 -7.85
CA TYR A 97 -18.51 -13.00 -8.03
C TYR A 97 -18.68 -13.77 -9.34
N LEU A 98 -19.91 -14.17 -9.68
CA LEU A 98 -20.22 -14.85 -10.95
C LEU A 98 -19.88 -13.97 -12.18
N ALA A 99 -20.07 -12.65 -12.08
CA ALA A 99 -19.70 -11.68 -13.12
C ALA A 99 -18.18 -11.60 -13.36
N ARG A 100 -17.34 -12.05 -12.44
CA ARG A 100 -15.88 -12.10 -12.66
C ARG A 100 -15.48 -13.18 -13.66
N TYR A 101 -16.33 -14.19 -13.84
CA TYR A 101 -16.09 -15.36 -14.67
C TYR A 101 -17.05 -15.43 -15.87
N THR A 102 -17.84 -14.38 -16.08
CA THR A 102 -18.76 -14.23 -17.20
C THR A 102 -18.60 -12.83 -17.82
N ASN A 103 -19.00 -12.64 -19.08
CA ASN A 103 -19.03 -11.31 -19.70
C ASN A 103 -20.41 -10.64 -19.48
N PHE A 104 -21.04 -10.90 -18.34
CA PHE A 104 -22.40 -10.45 -18.03
C PHE A 104 -22.38 -9.04 -17.45
N THR A 105 -23.22 -8.17 -18.00
CA THR A 105 -23.64 -6.95 -17.31
C THR A 105 -25.05 -7.17 -16.77
N TYR A 106 -25.22 -7.16 -15.44
CA TYR A 106 -26.54 -7.41 -14.85
C TYR A 106 -27.41 -6.17 -14.83
N GLU A 107 -28.61 -6.31 -15.36
CA GLU A 107 -29.72 -5.38 -15.18
C GLU A 107 -30.68 -5.97 -14.14
N TYR A 108 -30.80 -5.33 -12.97
CA TYR A 108 -31.66 -5.83 -11.89
C TYR A 108 -33.09 -5.29 -12.05
N VAL A 109 -34.06 -6.19 -12.20
CA VAL A 109 -35.46 -5.86 -12.53
C VAL A 109 -36.40 -6.37 -11.44
N GLY A 110 -37.37 -5.53 -11.05
CA GLY A 110 -38.58 -5.92 -10.30
C GLY A 110 -38.47 -5.97 -8.77
N TYR A 111 -37.77 -5.02 -8.14
CA TYR A 111 -37.67 -4.97 -6.66
C TYR A 111 -39.01 -4.85 -5.93
N ASP A 112 -40.02 -4.31 -6.60
CA ASP A 112 -41.41 -4.17 -6.15
C ASP A 112 -42.29 -5.40 -6.41
N LYS A 113 -41.78 -6.44 -7.09
CA LYS A 113 -42.51 -7.65 -7.49
C LYS A 113 -42.33 -8.78 -6.49
N SER A 114 -43.28 -9.69 -6.45
CA SER A 114 -43.24 -10.93 -5.66
C SER A 114 -42.49 -12.06 -6.38
N TRP A 115 -42.15 -13.12 -5.64
CA TRP A 115 -41.55 -14.34 -6.20
C TRP A 115 -42.40 -15.00 -7.29
N SER A 116 -43.74 -14.94 -7.18
CA SER A 116 -44.63 -15.49 -8.21
C SER A 116 -44.54 -14.67 -9.50
N GLU A 117 -44.65 -13.34 -9.38
CA GLU A 117 -44.55 -12.44 -10.53
C GLU A 117 -43.18 -12.55 -11.21
N MET A 118 -42.10 -12.75 -10.44
CA MET A 118 -40.76 -13.01 -10.97
C MET A 118 -40.66 -14.28 -11.81
N GLN A 119 -41.35 -15.35 -11.41
CA GLN A 119 -41.40 -16.57 -12.22
C GLN A 119 -42.16 -16.33 -13.52
N ASP A 120 -43.27 -15.60 -13.47
CA ASP A 120 -44.04 -15.24 -14.66
C ASP A 120 -43.22 -14.37 -15.62
N MET A 121 -42.45 -13.42 -15.09
CA MET A 121 -41.53 -12.58 -15.86
C MET A 121 -40.39 -13.39 -16.50
N LEU A 122 -39.87 -14.42 -15.82
CA LEU A 122 -38.85 -15.31 -16.37
C LEU A 122 -39.41 -16.18 -17.49
N GLU A 123 -40.64 -16.68 -17.32
CA GLU A 123 -41.32 -17.50 -18.33
C GLU A 123 -41.64 -16.67 -19.59
N ALA A 124 -42.09 -15.42 -19.38
CA ALA A 124 -42.35 -14.45 -20.44
C ALA A 124 -41.08 -13.90 -21.13
N GLY A 125 -39.89 -14.16 -20.58
CA GLY A 125 -38.61 -13.65 -21.09
C GLY A 125 -38.40 -12.15 -20.84
N GLU A 126 -39.12 -11.57 -19.87
CA GLU A 126 -38.90 -10.20 -19.39
C GLU A 126 -37.63 -10.08 -18.53
N ILE A 127 -37.28 -11.17 -17.85
CA ILE A 127 -35.98 -11.39 -17.21
C ILE A 127 -35.35 -12.68 -17.75
N ASP A 128 -34.03 -12.78 -17.66
CA ASP A 128 -33.24 -13.88 -18.23
C ASP A 128 -32.83 -14.90 -17.15
N LEU A 129 -32.71 -14.44 -15.90
CA LEU A 129 -32.18 -15.24 -14.79
C LEU A 129 -32.86 -14.88 -13.46
N LEU A 130 -33.03 -15.90 -12.61
CA LEU A 130 -33.47 -15.79 -11.23
C LEU A 130 -32.53 -16.58 -10.31
N THR A 131 -32.27 -16.10 -9.09
CA THR A 131 -31.49 -16.83 -8.08
C THR A 131 -32.39 -17.27 -6.92
N SER A 132 -31.85 -18.00 -5.94
CA SER A 132 -32.59 -18.56 -4.77
C SER A 132 -33.65 -19.62 -5.09
N ALA A 133 -33.67 -20.16 -6.32
CA ALA A 133 -34.69 -21.10 -6.74
C ALA A 133 -34.41 -22.54 -6.29
N ARG A 134 -35.39 -23.19 -5.67
CA ARG A 134 -35.36 -24.63 -5.39
C ARG A 134 -35.86 -25.42 -6.62
N LYS A 135 -35.19 -26.53 -6.93
CA LYS A 135 -35.64 -27.50 -7.94
C LYS A 135 -36.88 -28.25 -7.42
N THR A 136 -38.02 -28.07 -8.09
CA THR A 136 -39.26 -28.84 -7.84
C THR A 136 -39.72 -29.49 -9.15
N PRO A 137 -40.46 -30.61 -9.13
CA PRO A 137 -40.95 -31.26 -10.35
C PRO A 137 -41.69 -30.30 -11.29
N GLU A 138 -42.58 -29.48 -10.74
CA GLU A 138 -43.34 -28.47 -11.49
C GLU A 138 -42.44 -27.41 -12.16
N ARG A 139 -41.38 -26.96 -11.48
CA ARG A 139 -40.46 -25.97 -12.06
C ARG A 139 -39.49 -26.57 -13.07
N LEU A 140 -39.10 -27.83 -12.90
CA LEU A 140 -38.24 -28.52 -13.86
C LEU A 140 -38.93 -28.69 -15.22
N GLU A 141 -40.26 -28.75 -15.25
CA GLU A 141 -41.04 -28.73 -16.49
C GLU A 141 -41.01 -27.35 -17.17
N ARG A 142 -41.00 -26.26 -16.39
CA ARG A 142 -41.16 -24.87 -16.85
C ARG A 142 -39.87 -24.08 -17.03
N PHE A 143 -38.77 -24.46 -16.36
CA PHE A 143 -37.50 -23.73 -16.36
C PHE A 143 -36.29 -24.68 -16.41
N ASP A 144 -35.12 -24.13 -16.72
CA ASP A 144 -33.85 -24.84 -16.59
C ASP A 144 -33.03 -24.27 -15.42
N PHE A 145 -32.14 -25.09 -14.86
CA PHE A 145 -31.45 -24.79 -13.61
C PHE A 145 -29.97 -25.09 -13.71
N SER A 146 -29.16 -24.37 -12.94
CA SER A 146 -27.73 -24.67 -12.83
C SER A 146 -27.48 -26.10 -12.33
N ASP A 147 -26.37 -26.68 -12.80
CA ASP A 147 -25.97 -28.05 -12.46
C ASP A 147 -25.63 -28.15 -10.98
N GLN A 148 -24.86 -27.18 -10.50
CA GLN A 148 -24.45 -27.07 -9.11
C GLN A 148 -25.28 -26.03 -8.34
N PRO A 149 -25.53 -26.27 -7.05
CA PRO A 149 -26.18 -25.30 -6.18
C PRO A 149 -25.27 -24.11 -5.91
N ILE A 150 -25.86 -22.99 -5.51
CA ILE A 150 -25.15 -21.74 -5.18
C ILE A 150 -25.31 -21.37 -3.69
N GLY A 151 -25.73 -22.34 -2.88
CA GLY A 151 -25.99 -22.24 -1.45
C GLY A 151 -27.15 -23.16 -1.02
N SER A 152 -27.43 -23.20 0.29
CA SER A 152 -28.56 -23.94 0.86
C SER A 152 -29.45 -23.05 1.74
N SER A 153 -30.73 -23.39 1.81
CA SER A 153 -31.70 -22.70 2.66
C SER A 153 -32.49 -23.71 3.46
N ALA A 154 -32.39 -23.59 4.78
CA ALA A 154 -33.18 -24.34 5.74
C ALA A 154 -34.33 -23.49 6.30
N ALA A 155 -35.42 -24.15 6.66
CA ALA A 155 -36.41 -23.56 7.54
C ALA A 155 -35.87 -23.56 8.97
N ILE A 156 -35.97 -22.43 9.64
CA ILE A 156 -35.61 -22.28 11.05
C ILE A 156 -36.85 -21.89 11.85
N LEU A 157 -37.00 -22.51 13.01
CA LEU A 157 -37.95 -22.09 14.03
C LEU A 157 -37.18 -21.31 15.08
N THR A 158 -37.53 -20.04 15.26
CA THR A 158 -36.86 -19.15 16.20
C THR A 158 -37.78 -18.71 17.32
N VAL A 159 -37.22 -18.55 18.52
CA VAL A 159 -37.87 -17.93 19.68
C VAL A 159 -37.14 -16.64 20.06
N LYS A 160 -37.76 -15.77 20.85
CA LYS A 160 -37.06 -14.61 21.42
C LYS A 160 -35.87 -15.07 22.29
N ALA A 161 -34.71 -14.41 22.14
CA ALA A 161 -33.54 -14.68 22.98
C ALA A 161 -33.89 -14.49 24.47
N GLY A 162 -33.38 -15.38 25.32
CA GLY A 162 -33.70 -15.44 26.75
C GLY A 162 -34.96 -16.26 27.09
N ASN A 163 -35.69 -16.75 26.07
CA ASN A 163 -36.83 -17.63 26.29
C ASN A 163 -36.36 -19.05 26.65
N ASN A 164 -36.37 -19.35 27.95
CA ASN A 164 -35.94 -20.65 28.48
C ASN A 164 -37.01 -21.74 28.45
N GLN A 165 -38.20 -21.47 27.90
CA GLN A 165 -39.30 -22.43 27.86
C GLN A 165 -39.11 -23.50 26.77
N TYR A 166 -38.44 -23.16 25.66
CA TYR A 166 -38.31 -24.03 24.49
C TYR A 166 -36.84 -24.35 24.25
N MET A 167 -36.47 -25.62 24.41
CA MET A 167 -35.09 -26.07 24.22
C MET A 167 -34.83 -26.57 22.79
N VAL A 168 -33.57 -26.44 22.35
CA VAL A 168 -33.11 -26.99 21.07
C VAL A 168 -33.33 -28.51 21.05
N ASP A 169 -34.00 -28.99 20.02
CA ASP A 169 -34.32 -30.41 19.77
C ASP A 169 -35.19 -31.12 20.83
N ASP A 170 -35.78 -30.39 21.80
CA ASP A 170 -36.81 -30.93 22.70
C ASP A 170 -38.22 -30.59 22.19
N TYR A 171 -38.69 -31.37 21.22
CA TYR A 171 -39.96 -31.13 20.54
C TYR A 171 -41.20 -31.36 21.43
N SER A 172 -41.06 -32.04 22.56
CA SER A 172 -42.15 -32.26 23.52
C SER A 172 -42.64 -30.95 24.17
N GLN A 173 -41.78 -29.94 24.22
CA GLN A 173 -42.08 -28.61 24.75
C GLN A 173 -42.81 -27.71 23.74
N LEU A 174 -42.91 -28.12 22.48
CA LEU A 174 -43.54 -27.35 21.41
C LEU A 174 -45.06 -27.57 21.32
N ASP A 175 -45.62 -28.42 22.18
CA ASP A 175 -47.05 -28.72 22.17
C ASP A 175 -47.90 -27.50 22.56
N GLY A 176 -48.78 -27.08 21.65
CA GLY A 176 -49.65 -25.92 21.77
C GLY A 176 -48.99 -24.57 21.47
N ILE A 177 -47.72 -24.55 21.02
CA ILE A 177 -46.95 -23.33 20.76
C ILE A 177 -47.60 -22.46 19.67
N ARG A 178 -47.57 -21.13 19.83
CA ARG A 178 -48.04 -20.19 18.81
C ARG A 178 -46.92 -19.86 17.85
N ILE A 179 -47.02 -20.32 16.60
CA ILE A 179 -45.99 -20.13 15.58
C ILE A 179 -46.46 -19.07 14.59
N GLY A 180 -45.68 -17.99 14.48
CA GLY A 180 -45.82 -16.99 13.45
C GLY A 180 -45.34 -17.50 12.09
N LEU A 181 -46.18 -17.34 11.07
CA LEU A 181 -45.99 -17.82 9.70
C LEU A 181 -46.16 -16.66 8.72
N LEU A 182 -45.47 -16.71 7.57
CA LEU A 182 -45.70 -15.76 6.49
C LEU A 182 -46.81 -16.28 5.55
N GLU A 183 -47.75 -15.40 5.18
CA GLU A 183 -48.81 -15.75 4.23
C GLU A 183 -48.23 -16.20 2.88
N GLY A 184 -48.70 -17.35 2.35
CA GLY A 184 -48.28 -17.88 1.05
C GLY A 184 -46.86 -18.45 0.97
N ASN A 185 -46.18 -18.67 2.10
CA ASN A 185 -44.82 -19.22 2.12
C ASN A 185 -44.80 -20.75 2.10
N SER A 186 -44.02 -21.35 1.19
CA SER A 186 -43.90 -22.81 1.07
C SER A 186 -43.33 -23.50 2.32
N ARG A 187 -42.61 -22.77 3.18
CA ARG A 187 -42.11 -23.33 4.45
C ARG A 187 -43.24 -23.72 5.41
N ASN A 188 -44.42 -23.12 5.27
CA ASN A 188 -45.57 -23.44 6.12
C ASN A 188 -45.98 -24.92 5.95
N ASP A 189 -45.92 -25.44 4.72
CA ASP A 189 -46.21 -26.85 4.44
C ASP A 189 -45.13 -27.78 5.03
N ASN A 190 -43.87 -27.33 5.02
CA ASN A 190 -42.75 -28.07 5.59
C ASN A 190 -42.85 -28.16 7.12
N LEU A 191 -43.35 -27.11 7.78
CA LEU A 191 -43.65 -27.14 9.21
C LEU A 191 -44.75 -28.15 9.54
N VAL A 192 -45.77 -28.32 8.69
CA VAL A 192 -46.81 -29.35 8.90
C VAL A 192 -46.20 -30.75 8.90
N GLN A 193 -45.33 -31.05 7.94
CA GLN A 193 -44.63 -32.33 7.88
C GLN A 193 -43.67 -32.53 9.05
N PHE A 194 -42.96 -31.47 9.45
CA PHE A 194 -42.05 -31.49 10.59
C PHE A 194 -42.80 -31.75 11.91
N ALA A 195 -43.92 -31.07 12.14
CA ALA A 195 -44.76 -31.26 13.32
C ALA A 195 -45.34 -32.67 13.41
N GLN A 196 -45.77 -33.24 12.28
CA GLN A 196 -46.22 -34.64 12.23
C GLN A 196 -45.10 -35.64 12.53
N LYS A 197 -43.89 -35.39 12.02
CA LYS A 197 -42.73 -36.27 12.24
C LYS A 197 -42.29 -36.29 13.70
N HIS A 198 -42.42 -35.15 14.39
CA HIS A 198 -41.96 -34.96 15.76
C HIS A 198 -43.10 -34.97 16.79
N ASP A 199 -44.32 -35.32 16.37
CA ASP A 199 -45.52 -35.52 17.18
C ASP A 199 -45.87 -34.34 18.11
N PHE A 200 -45.88 -33.12 17.56
CA PHE A 200 -46.35 -31.92 18.28
C PHE A 200 -47.43 -31.16 17.53
N VAL A 201 -48.30 -30.46 18.27
CA VAL A 201 -49.39 -29.63 17.73
C VAL A 201 -49.06 -28.16 17.95
N TYR A 202 -49.32 -27.28 16.98
CA TYR A 202 -49.06 -25.84 17.10
C TYR A 202 -50.25 -24.99 16.65
N LYS A 203 -50.27 -23.71 17.05
CA LYS A 203 -51.26 -22.70 16.65
C LYS A 203 -50.64 -21.74 15.63
N PRO A 204 -51.03 -21.77 14.35
CA PRO A 204 -50.50 -20.87 13.34
C PRO A 204 -51.05 -19.44 13.48
N VAL A 205 -50.18 -18.44 13.37
CA VAL A 205 -50.53 -17.01 13.30
C VAL A 205 -49.89 -16.40 12.06
N TYR A 206 -50.68 -15.83 11.14
CA TYR A 206 -50.18 -15.40 9.84
C TYR A 206 -49.85 -13.90 9.80
N TYR A 207 -48.72 -13.57 9.18
CA TYR A 207 -48.22 -12.22 8.97
C TYR A 207 -47.92 -11.95 7.48
N LYS A 208 -48.12 -10.71 7.05
CA LYS A 208 -47.94 -10.28 5.65
C LYS A 208 -46.48 -10.08 5.22
N ASN A 209 -45.57 -9.80 6.16
CA ASN A 209 -44.15 -9.55 5.86
C ASN A 209 -43.26 -9.94 7.05
N SER A 210 -41.97 -10.15 6.76
CA SER A 210 -40.95 -10.57 7.75
C SER A 210 -40.81 -9.60 8.91
N GLY A 211 -40.85 -8.29 8.65
CA GLY A 211 -40.73 -7.26 9.68
C GLY A 211 -41.87 -7.31 10.71
N ALA A 212 -43.11 -7.52 10.28
CA ALA A 212 -44.25 -7.67 11.18
C ALA A 212 -44.14 -8.95 12.04
N LEU A 213 -43.70 -10.05 11.43
CA LEU A 213 -43.46 -11.32 12.11
C LEU A 213 -42.36 -11.20 13.18
N SER A 214 -41.21 -10.61 12.81
CA SER A 214 -40.09 -10.40 13.75
C SER A 214 -40.50 -9.47 14.91
N LYS A 215 -41.24 -8.39 14.61
CA LYS A 215 -41.74 -7.49 15.64
C LYS A 215 -42.70 -8.19 16.63
N ALA A 216 -43.59 -9.05 16.13
CA ALA A 216 -44.50 -9.84 16.96
C ALA A 216 -43.75 -10.83 17.86
N LEU A 217 -42.71 -11.49 17.33
CA LEU A 217 -41.83 -12.37 18.11
C LEU A 217 -41.11 -11.62 19.24
N GLN A 218 -40.61 -10.43 18.94
CA GLN A 218 -39.90 -9.60 19.93
C GLN A 218 -40.83 -9.07 21.03
N GLN A 219 -42.11 -8.82 20.73
CA GLN A 219 -43.13 -8.45 21.71
C GLN A 219 -43.50 -9.64 22.61
N GLY A 220 -43.63 -10.85 22.04
CA GLY A 220 -43.92 -12.09 22.77
C GLY A 220 -45.37 -12.30 23.20
N ASP A 221 -46.25 -11.32 22.95
CA ASP A 221 -47.66 -11.37 23.36
C ASP A 221 -48.55 -12.17 22.38
N GLU A 222 -48.21 -12.20 21.09
CA GLU A 222 -49.04 -12.83 20.03
C GLU A 222 -48.53 -14.21 19.60
N ILE A 223 -47.22 -14.37 19.48
CA ILE A 223 -46.54 -15.60 19.05
C ILE A 223 -45.38 -15.93 19.98
N ASP A 224 -45.10 -17.22 20.12
CA ASP A 224 -44.03 -17.75 20.95
C ASP A 224 -42.78 -18.06 20.11
N ALA A 225 -42.98 -18.45 18.84
CA ALA A 225 -41.93 -18.76 17.88
C ALA A 225 -42.27 -18.20 16.48
N ALA A 226 -41.27 -18.00 15.63
CA ALA A 226 -41.43 -17.61 14.24
C ALA A 226 -40.79 -18.63 13.30
N LEU A 227 -41.51 -19.03 12.25
CA LEU A 227 -40.98 -19.86 11.17
C LEU A 227 -40.37 -18.97 10.09
N THR A 228 -39.07 -19.11 9.86
CA THR A 228 -38.34 -18.29 8.87
C THR A 228 -37.29 -19.10 8.11
N SER A 229 -36.36 -18.41 7.43
CA SER A 229 -35.23 -18.99 6.69
C SER A 229 -33.94 -18.75 7.46
N ASN A 230 -32.95 -19.64 7.35
CA ASN A 230 -31.57 -19.37 7.76
C ASN A 230 -30.88 -18.28 6.90
N LEU A 231 -31.42 -17.96 5.73
CA LEU A 231 -30.95 -16.86 4.86
C LEU A 231 -31.41 -15.47 5.34
N ARG A 232 -31.30 -15.18 6.64
CA ARG A 232 -31.53 -13.84 7.21
C ARG A 232 -30.65 -13.65 8.44
N LYS A 233 -30.38 -12.38 8.76
CA LYS A 233 -29.80 -12.05 10.06
C LYS A 233 -30.86 -12.22 11.14
N ILE A 234 -30.59 -13.06 12.13
CA ILE A 234 -31.41 -13.16 13.35
C ILE A 234 -30.92 -12.12 14.36
N GLU A 235 -31.85 -11.39 14.97
CA GLU A 235 -31.54 -10.36 15.97
C GLU A 235 -32.28 -10.65 17.28
N LYS A 236 -31.54 -11.00 18.34
CA LYS A 236 -32.13 -11.35 19.66
C LYS A 236 -33.15 -12.48 19.54
N GLU A 237 -32.80 -13.52 18.80
CA GLU A 237 -33.60 -14.72 18.62
C GLU A 237 -32.71 -15.96 18.80
N TRP A 238 -33.29 -17.07 19.29
CA TRP A 238 -32.64 -18.37 19.36
C TRP A 238 -33.29 -19.33 18.37
N VAL A 239 -32.47 -20.04 17.61
CA VAL A 239 -32.94 -21.13 16.74
C VAL A 239 -33.16 -22.37 17.61
N ILE A 240 -34.40 -22.86 17.66
CA ILE A 240 -34.77 -24.05 18.44
C ILE A 240 -34.95 -25.31 17.58
N ALA A 241 -35.15 -25.12 16.27
CA ALA A 241 -35.17 -26.21 15.30
C ALA A 241 -34.73 -25.69 13.92
N THR A 242 -33.97 -26.51 13.22
CA THR A 242 -33.60 -26.31 11.80
C THR A 242 -34.02 -27.54 11.02
N PHE A 243 -34.77 -27.37 9.95
CA PHE A 243 -35.27 -28.48 9.13
C PHE A 243 -35.45 -28.06 7.68
N ASP A 244 -35.67 -29.03 6.79
CA ASP A 244 -35.84 -28.78 5.35
C ASP A 244 -34.66 -28.00 4.73
N ASP A 245 -33.43 -28.38 5.10
CA ASP A 245 -32.22 -27.85 4.46
C ASP A 245 -32.17 -28.34 3.02
N THR A 246 -32.31 -27.39 2.10
CA THR A 246 -32.42 -27.69 0.67
C THR A 246 -31.53 -26.76 -0.14
N PRO A 247 -30.81 -27.28 -1.14
CA PRO A 247 -30.00 -26.48 -2.02
C PRO A 247 -30.86 -25.57 -2.89
N PHE A 248 -30.37 -24.36 -3.16
CA PHE A 248 -30.94 -23.46 -4.15
C PHE A 248 -29.96 -23.19 -5.30
N TYR A 249 -30.53 -22.85 -6.45
CA TYR A 249 -29.86 -22.84 -7.74
C TYR A 249 -30.13 -21.52 -8.47
N ILE A 250 -29.36 -21.30 -9.53
CA ILE A 250 -29.70 -20.31 -10.54
C ILE A 250 -30.72 -20.95 -11.49
N MET A 251 -31.80 -20.23 -11.78
CA MET A 251 -32.89 -20.64 -12.65
C MET A 251 -32.95 -19.71 -13.86
N VAL A 252 -33.07 -20.27 -15.06
CA VAL A 252 -33.12 -19.54 -16.34
C VAL A 252 -34.34 -19.96 -17.15
N GLN A 253 -34.69 -19.16 -18.15
CA GLN A 253 -35.79 -19.47 -19.06
C GLN A 253 -35.56 -20.83 -19.76
N LYS A 254 -36.63 -21.64 -19.88
CA LYS A 254 -36.58 -22.95 -20.52
C LYS A 254 -36.02 -22.88 -21.94
N GLY A 255 -35.08 -23.75 -22.26
CA GLY A 255 -34.45 -23.85 -23.58
C GLY A 255 -33.36 -22.81 -23.83
N ASN A 256 -33.06 -21.90 -22.88
CA ASN A 256 -31.92 -20.98 -22.99
C ASN A 256 -30.60 -21.66 -22.61
N GLN A 257 -30.23 -22.67 -23.39
CA GLN A 257 -29.04 -23.48 -23.13
C GLN A 257 -27.74 -22.65 -23.19
N LYS A 258 -27.70 -21.61 -24.03
CA LYS A 258 -26.55 -20.73 -24.16
C LYS A 258 -26.23 -20.01 -22.83
N LEU A 259 -27.25 -19.40 -22.22
CA LEU A 259 -27.10 -18.72 -20.93
C LEU A 259 -26.80 -19.73 -19.82
N LEU A 260 -27.48 -20.87 -19.82
CA LEU A 260 -27.28 -21.91 -18.83
C LEU A 260 -25.85 -22.47 -18.83
N ASP A 261 -25.28 -22.73 -20.02
CA ASP A 261 -23.92 -23.23 -20.15
C ASP A 261 -22.89 -22.20 -19.66
N GLN A 262 -23.13 -20.91 -19.90
CA GLN A 262 -22.29 -19.83 -19.38
C GLN A 262 -22.36 -19.76 -17.84
N VAL A 263 -23.57 -19.87 -17.27
CA VAL A 263 -23.78 -19.91 -15.82
C VAL A 263 -23.11 -21.13 -15.19
N ASN A 264 -23.31 -22.33 -15.74
CA ASN A 264 -22.75 -23.57 -15.21
C ASN A 264 -21.22 -23.56 -15.21
N ARG A 265 -20.60 -23.06 -16.28
CA ARG A 265 -19.14 -22.87 -16.33
C ARG A 265 -18.65 -21.91 -15.24
N ALA A 266 -19.33 -20.78 -15.08
CA ALA A 266 -18.93 -19.77 -14.10
C ALA A 266 -19.11 -20.26 -12.65
N VAL A 267 -20.21 -20.95 -12.34
CA VAL A 267 -20.42 -21.57 -11.01
C VAL A 267 -19.33 -22.62 -10.73
N GLY A 268 -18.97 -23.45 -11.71
CA GLY A 268 -17.93 -24.46 -11.55
C GLY A 268 -16.54 -23.88 -11.26
N ILE A 269 -16.15 -22.82 -11.97
CA ILE A 269 -14.89 -22.10 -11.71
C ILE A 269 -14.92 -21.46 -10.32
N LEU A 270 -16.01 -20.75 -10.00
CA LEU A 270 -16.16 -20.04 -8.74
C LEU A 270 -16.08 -20.99 -7.53
N LYS A 271 -16.65 -22.19 -7.63
CA LYS A 271 -16.52 -23.23 -6.59
C LYS A 271 -15.13 -23.85 -6.48
N THR A 272 -14.34 -23.82 -7.55
CA THR A 272 -12.97 -24.36 -7.55
C THR A 272 -11.97 -23.34 -6.98
N GLU A 273 -12.07 -22.08 -7.40
CA GLU A 273 -11.17 -20.97 -7.02
C GLU A 273 -11.52 -20.33 -5.67
N HIS A 274 -12.79 -20.41 -5.25
CA HIS A 274 -13.28 -19.85 -4.00
C HIS A 274 -14.09 -20.90 -3.22
N GLN A 275 -13.41 -21.94 -2.74
CA GLN A 275 -14.04 -23.08 -2.03
C GLN A 275 -14.86 -22.64 -0.81
N ASP A 276 -14.46 -21.56 -0.14
CA ASP A 276 -15.14 -21.03 1.05
C ASP A 276 -16.13 -19.88 0.75
N LEU A 277 -16.44 -19.57 -0.52
CA LEU A 277 -17.26 -18.41 -0.85
C LEU A 277 -18.65 -18.46 -0.20
N GLU A 278 -19.29 -19.64 -0.22
CA GLU A 278 -20.62 -19.81 0.38
C GLU A 278 -20.59 -19.61 1.90
N THR A 279 -19.54 -20.13 2.56
CA THR A 279 -19.27 -19.90 3.99
C THR A 279 -19.06 -18.42 4.27
N LEU A 280 -18.20 -17.75 3.50
CA LEU A 280 -17.89 -16.32 3.66
C LEU A 280 -19.11 -15.42 3.46
N LEU A 281 -19.95 -15.71 2.45
CA LEU A 281 -21.18 -14.96 2.21
C LEU A 281 -22.23 -15.26 3.27
N THR A 282 -22.30 -16.51 3.75
CA THR A 282 -23.14 -16.89 4.88
C THR A 282 -22.72 -16.14 6.13
N ASP A 283 -21.43 -16.04 6.41
CA ASP A 283 -20.95 -15.35 7.60
C ASP A 283 -21.23 -13.85 7.53
N ARG A 284 -20.94 -13.25 6.37
CA ARG A 284 -21.17 -11.82 6.14
C ARG A 284 -22.61 -11.39 6.36
N TYR A 285 -23.58 -12.20 5.93
CA TYR A 285 -24.99 -11.81 5.91
C TYR A 285 -25.85 -12.48 6.97
N TYR A 286 -25.44 -13.63 7.49
CA TYR A 286 -26.26 -14.52 8.32
C TYR A 286 -25.60 -14.94 9.65
N THR A 287 -24.31 -14.66 9.93
CA THR A 287 -23.74 -14.95 11.26
C THR A 287 -24.59 -14.30 12.34
N ALA A 288 -25.00 -15.12 13.31
CA ALA A 288 -25.84 -14.70 14.42
C ALA A 288 -25.12 -13.65 15.27
N ASN A 289 -25.69 -12.46 15.39
CA ASN A 289 -25.56 -11.73 16.64
C ASN A 289 -26.58 -12.36 17.60
N SER A 290 -26.22 -13.46 18.27
CA SER A 290 -27.05 -14.05 19.32
C SER A 290 -27.30 -13.10 20.50
N GLY A 291 -26.69 -11.91 20.49
CA GLY A 291 -26.73 -11.00 21.62
C GLY A 291 -25.99 -11.62 22.79
N ASP A 292 -26.09 -10.97 23.95
CA ASP A 292 -25.24 -11.31 25.09
C ASP A 292 -25.56 -12.66 25.79
N GLU A 293 -26.49 -13.45 25.24
CA GLU A 293 -27.05 -14.62 25.91
C GLU A 293 -26.73 -15.94 25.18
N ILE A 294 -25.96 -16.79 25.87
CA ILE A 294 -25.53 -18.12 25.41
C ILE A 294 -26.64 -19.15 25.67
N SER A 295 -26.92 -20.00 24.67
CA SER A 295 -27.82 -21.14 24.84
C SER A 295 -27.09 -22.35 25.43
N PHE A 296 -27.39 -22.68 26.69
CA PHE A 296 -26.86 -23.86 27.37
C PHE A 296 -27.80 -25.06 27.26
N THR A 297 -27.27 -26.28 27.28
CA THR A 297 -28.07 -27.51 27.39
C THR A 297 -28.67 -27.66 28.80
N ALA A 298 -29.61 -28.59 28.99
CA ALA A 298 -30.15 -28.88 30.31
C ALA A 298 -29.07 -29.33 31.33
N GLU A 299 -28.10 -30.13 30.87
CA GLU A 299 -26.97 -30.59 31.68
C GLU A 299 -26.03 -29.44 32.06
N GLU A 300 -25.67 -28.58 31.10
CA GLU A 300 -24.84 -27.39 31.34
C GLU A 300 -25.51 -26.40 32.29
N ARG A 301 -26.82 -26.13 32.13
CA ARG A 301 -27.56 -25.27 33.08
C ARG A 301 -27.59 -25.85 34.48
N SER A 302 -27.80 -27.17 34.59
CA SER A 302 -27.78 -27.86 35.89
C SER A 302 -26.40 -27.75 36.53
N TYR A 303 -25.34 -27.88 35.73
CA TYR A 303 -23.96 -27.69 36.17
C TYR A 303 -23.68 -26.27 36.64
N ILE A 304 -24.02 -25.24 35.85
CA ILE A 304 -23.87 -23.82 36.22
C ILE A 304 -24.61 -23.53 37.52
N LYS A 305 -25.87 -23.95 37.63
CA LYS A 305 -26.69 -23.75 38.82
C LYS A 305 -26.09 -24.45 40.05
N SER A 306 -25.56 -25.67 39.90
CA SER A 306 -24.93 -26.39 41.01
C SER A 306 -23.68 -25.66 41.55
N LEU A 307 -22.90 -25.02 40.68
CA LEU A 307 -21.75 -24.22 41.08
C LEU A 307 -22.17 -22.91 41.75
N GLN A 308 -23.22 -22.26 41.24
CA GLN A 308 -23.80 -21.07 41.86
C GLN A 308 -24.36 -21.36 43.27
N GLU A 309 -25.09 -22.46 43.45
CA GLU A 309 -25.69 -22.84 44.73
C GLU A 309 -24.64 -23.32 45.75
N SER A 310 -23.59 -24.02 45.28
CA SER A 310 -22.49 -24.47 46.15
C SER A 310 -21.54 -23.34 46.55
N GLY A 311 -21.53 -22.22 45.83
CA GLY A 311 -20.60 -21.11 46.03
C GLY A 311 -19.16 -21.42 45.62
N ARG A 312 -18.89 -22.57 44.99
CA ARG A 312 -17.57 -22.90 44.44
C ARG A 312 -17.28 -21.99 43.26
N LYS A 313 -16.22 -21.20 43.35
CA LYS A 313 -15.73 -20.38 42.24
C LYS A 313 -14.85 -21.20 41.30
N VAL A 314 -15.03 -20.96 40.01
CA VAL A 314 -14.13 -21.43 38.95
C VAL A 314 -12.84 -20.62 39.02
N LYS A 315 -11.71 -21.32 39.17
CA LYS A 315 -10.39 -20.71 39.28
C LYS A 315 -9.77 -20.50 37.91
N VAL A 316 -9.56 -19.24 37.55
CA VAL A 316 -9.05 -18.83 36.23
C VAL A 316 -7.60 -18.37 36.36
N THR A 317 -6.65 -19.02 35.71
CA THR A 317 -5.22 -18.66 35.81
C THR A 317 -4.90 -17.42 34.99
N ILE A 318 -4.14 -16.48 35.57
CA ILE A 318 -3.63 -15.29 34.88
C ILE A 318 -2.15 -15.10 35.21
N ASN A 319 -1.31 -14.98 34.16
CA ASN A 319 0.11 -14.66 34.33
C ASN A 319 0.29 -13.17 34.68
N SER A 320 1.01 -12.84 35.76
CA SER A 320 1.06 -11.48 36.29
C SER A 320 2.17 -10.56 35.75
N GLN A 321 3.09 -11.03 34.90
CA GLN A 321 4.26 -10.25 34.46
C GLN A 321 4.28 -9.97 32.95
N ARG A 322 3.14 -10.01 32.28
CA ARG A 322 3.03 -9.86 30.82
C ARG A 322 2.31 -8.57 30.42
N GLU A 323 2.48 -7.48 31.16
CA GLU A 323 1.83 -6.19 30.82
C GLU A 323 2.23 -5.72 29.41
N PRO A 324 1.25 -5.42 28.52
CA PRO A 324 -0.19 -5.23 28.79
C PRO A 324 -1.11 -6.43 28.54
N ALA A 325 -0.60 -7.58 28.12
CA ALA A 325 -1.39 -8.78 27.89
C ALA A 325 -2.06 -9.26 29.20
N SER A 326 -1.31 -9.34 30.31
CA SER A 326 -1.87 -9.70 31.62
C SER A 326 -0.95 -9.28 32.78
N TYR A 327 -1.54 -8.65 33.81
CA TYR A 327 -0.84 -8.17 35.01
C TYR A 327 -1.82 -7.93 36.17
N PHE A 328 -1.31 -7.62 37.36
CA PHE A 328 -2.13 -7.31 38.54
C PHE A 328 -1.84 -5.90 39.06
N VAL A 329 -2.90 -5.18 39.44
CA VAL A 329 -2.83 -3.88 40.11
C VAL A 329 -3.72 -3.93 41.35
N ASP A 330 -3.16 -3.68 42.54
CA ASP A 330 -3.87 -3.72 43.82
C ASP A 330 -4.66 -5.04 44.08
N GLY A 331 -4.15 -6.17 43.56
CA GLY A 331 -4.78 -7.48 43.69
C GLY A 331 -5.87 -7.79 42.65
N GLU A 332 -6.15 -6.88 41.70
CA GLU A 332 -7.05 -7.12 40.57
C GLU A 332 -6.28 -7.44 39.29
N ALA A 333 -6.72 -8.48 38.56
CA ALA A 333 -6.19 -8.81 37.24
C ALA A 333 -6.63 -7.77 36.19
N ARG A 334 -5.67 -7.27 35.41
CA ARG A 334 -5.78 -6.22 34.39
C ARG A 334 -5.03 -6.62 33.11
N GLY A 335 -5.37 -6.00 31.98
CA GLY A 335 -4.78 -6.27 30.67
C GLY A 335 -5.72 -7.01 29.72
N ILE A 336 -5.22 -7.32 28.53
CA ILE A 336 -6.01 -7.88 27.41
C ILE A 336 -6.68 -9.20 27.82
N LEU A 337 -5.91 -10.17 28.32
CA LEU A 337 -6.41 -11.52 28.61
C LEU A 337 -7.36 -11.55 29.81
N PRO A 338 -7.11 -10.84 30.93
CA PRO A 338 -8.07 -10.76 32.03
C PRO A 338 -9.38 -10.08 31.66
N GLU A 339 -9.37 -9.04 30.81
CA GLU A 339 -10.60 -8.37 30.38
C GLU A 339 -11.42 -9.26 29.43
N ILE A 340 -10.77 -10.00 28.52
CA ILE A 340 -11.44 -11.03 27.72
C ILE A 340 -12.01 -12.12 28.64
N ALA A 341 -11.24 -12.60 29.62
CA ALA A 341 -11.71 -13.61 30.57
C ALA A 341 -12.92 -13.11 31.38
N LYS A 342 -12.95 -11.84 31.83
CA LYS A 342 -14.13 -11.24 32.48
C LYS A 342 -15.33 -11.24 31.55
N ALA A 343 -15.15 -10.85 30.30
CA ALA A 343 -16.23 -10.85 29.30
C ALA A 343 -16.79 -12.26 29.09
N VAL A 344 -15.94 -13.26 28.84
CA VAL A 344 -16.34 -14.67 28.67
C VAL A 344 -17.03 -15.20 29.93
N MET A 345 -16.42 -15.04 31.11
CA MET A 345 -16.97 -15.57 32.36
C MET A 345 -18.30 -14.92 32.72
N SER A 346 -18.47 -13.62 32.49
CA SER A 346 -19.74 -12.91 32.75
C SER A 346 -20.91 -13.48 31.96
N ARG A 347 -20.67 -13.93 30.72
CA ARG A 347 -21.68 -14.53 29.84
C ARG A 347 -22.10 -15.93 30.29
N THR A 348 -21.20 -16.66 30.96
CA THR A 348 -21.48 -18.02 31.46
C THR A 348 -22.34 -18.02 32.72
N GLY A 349 -22.35 -16.92 33.48
CA GLY A 349 -22.95 -16.84 34.80
C GLY A 349 -22.25 -17.68 35.88
N LEU A 350 -21.11 -18.30 35.57
CA LEU A 350 -20.34 -19.06 36.55
C LEU A 350 -19.67 -18.14 37.57
N PRO A 351 -19.74 -18.42 38.88
CA PRO A 351 -18.93 -17.71 39.86
C PRO A 351 -17.45 -18.01 39.59
N TYR A 352 -16.58 -17.00 39.58
CA TYR A 352 -15.17 -17.17 39.25
C TYR A 352 -14.24 -16.30 40.11
N GLU A 353 -12.97 -16.68 40.14
CA GLU A 353 -11.88 -15.88 40.70
C GLU A 353 -10.61 -16.05 39.88
N PHE A 354 -9.80 -14.99 39.83
CA PHE A 354 -8.50 -15.05 39.18
C PHE A 354 -7.45 -15.60 40.14
N VAL A 355 -6.68 -16.57 39.68
CA VAL A 355 -5.52 -17.13 40.35
C VAL A 355 -4.27 -16.57 39.71
N GLU A 356 -3.54 -15.75 40.45
CA GLU A 356 -2.26 -15.23 40.01
C GLU A 356 -1.27 -16.37 39.79
N THR A 357 -0.67 -16.41 38.60
CA THR A 357 0.37 -17.37 38.25
C THR A 357 1.67 -16.61 37.98
N PRO A 358 2.63 -16.59 38.91
CA PRO A 358 3.93 -15.96 38.69
C PRO A 358 4.69 -16.64 37.54
N PRO A 359 5.65 -15.97 36.88
CA PRO A 359 6.46 -16.58 35.81
C PRO A 359 7.26 -17.81 36.23
N THR A 360 7.43 -18.06 37.53
CA THR A 360 8.13 -19.23 38.05
C THR A 360 7.25 -20.48 38.14
N VAL A 361 5.93 -20.34 37.91
CA VAL A 361 4.94 -21.42 38.05
C VAL A 361 4.32 -21.68 36.68
N ASP A 362 4.36 -22.93 36.23
CA ASP A 362 3.67 -23.34 35.01
C ASP A 362 2.16 -23.46 35.27
N ALA A 363 1.36 -22.63 34.60
CA ALA A 363 -0.10 -22.66 34.69
C ALA A 363 -0.68 -24.03 34.29
N ARG A 364 -0.01 -24.78 33.40
CA ARG A 364 -0.42 -26.11 32.96
C ARG A 364 -0.40 -27.11 34.13
N GLU A 365 0.59 -27.02 35.01
CA GLU A 365 0.68 -27.86 36.20
C GLU A 365 -0.45 -27.58 37.19
N LEU A 366 -0.90 -26.34 37.29
CA LEU A 366 -2.02 -25.96 38.17
C LEU A 366 -3.34 -26.58 37.69
N LEU A 367 -3.56 -26.65 36.38
CA LEU A 367 -4.73 -27.33 35.80
C LEU A 367 -4.65 -28.85 36.00
N ALA A 368 -3.47 -29.44 35.78
CA ALA A 368 -3.26 -30.89 35.96
C ALA A 368 -3.42 -31.33 37.43
N ARG A 369 -3.03 -30.49 38.40
CA ARG A 369 -3.19 -30.76 39.85
C ARG A 369 -4.58 -30.42 40.38
N GLY A 370 -5.45 -29.82 39.57
CA GLY A 370 -6.78 -29.34 39.99
C GLY A 370 -6.73 -28.12 40.91
N GLU A 371 -5.60 -27.40 40.93
CA GLU A 371 -5.44 -26.15 41.67
C GLU A 371 -6.07 -24.97 40.92
N ALA A 372 -6.25 -25.09 39.61
CA ALA A 372 -7.03 -24.20 38.75
C ALA A 372 -7.98 -24.98 37.83
N ASP A 373 -9.04 -24.34 37.35
CA ASP A 373 -10.08 -24.96 36.54
C ASP A 373 -10.01 -24.56 35.05
N VAL A 374 -9.60 -23.31 34.75
CA VAL A 374 -9.60 -22.73 33.40
C VAL A 374 -8.35 -21.88 33.16
N ARG A 375 -7.77 -22.01 31.97
CA ARG A 375 -6.65 -21.19 31.48
C ARG A 375 -7.08 -20.41 30.24
N PHE A 376 -6.85 -19.10 30.21
CA PHE A 376 -7.15 -18.27 29.02
C PHE A 376 -5.91 -18.03 28.14
N ASP A 377 -4.71 -18.07 28.71
CA ASP A 377 -3.46 -17.87 27.96
C ASP A 377 -2.91 -19.16 27.33
N GLY A 378 -3.75 -20.14 27.00
CA GLY A 378 -3.36 -21.40 26.39
C GLY A 378 -3.11 -21.27 24.88
N ALA A 379 -2.26 -22.10 24.32
CA ALA A 379 -2.05 -22.17 22.87
C ALA A 379 -3.13 -23.00 22.17
N SER A 380 -3.51 -22.64 20.95
CA SER A 380 -4.41 -23.46 20.12
C SER A 380 -3.67 -24.62 19.42
N ASP A 381 -2.96 -25.43 20.21
CA ASP A 381 -2.30 -26.65 19.76
C ASP A 381 -3.03 -27.86 20.33
N PHE A 382 -3.78 -28.55 19.47
CA PHE A 382 -4.55 -29.73 19.84
C PHE A 382 -3.65 -30.91 20.25
N ASN A 383 -2.46 -31.02 19.69
CA ASN A 383 -1.51 -32.10 20.00
C ASN A 383 -0.89 -31.87 21.39
N ASP A 384 -0.45 -30.64 21.67
CA ASP A 384 0.04 -30.28 23.01
C ASP A 384 -1.07 -30.46 24.05
N ALA A 385 -2.29 -29.98 23.76
CA ALA A 385 -3.44 -30.14 24.64
C ALA A 385 -3.77 -31.61 24.93
N GLU A 386 -3.81 -32.48 23.91
CA GLU A 386 -4.10 -33.90 24.08
C GLU A 386 -3.02 -34.60 24.92
N SER A 387 -1.75 -34.35 24.61
CA SER A 387 -0.62 -34.97 25.32
C SER A 387 -0.61 -34.65 26.82
N ARG A 388 -1.22 -33.52 27.20
CA ARG A 388 -1.28 -33.02 28.59
C ARG A 388 -2.62 -33.26 29.27
N GLY A 389 -3.56 -33.94 28.62
CA GLY A 389 -4.89 -34.19 29.19
C GLY A 389 -5.71 -32.91 29.34
N LEU A 390 -5.59 -31.98 28.41
CA LEU A 390 -6.38 -30.75 28.32
C LEU A 390 -7.33 -30.81 27.12
N ARG A 391 -8.39 -30.00 27.17
CA ARG A 391 -9.23 -29.63 26.03
C ARG A 391 -9.04 -28.15 25.78
N VAL A 392 -8.91 -27.78 24.51
CA VAL A 392 -8.76 -26.39 24.07
C VAL A 392 -9.91 -26.00 23.16
N THR A 393 -10.41 -24.77 23.31
CA THR A 393 -11.42 -24.18 22.43
C THR A 393 -10.79 -23.80 21.10
N ASP A 394 -11.61 -23.32 20.17
CA ASP A 394 -11.09 -22.54 19.04
C ASP A 394 -10.34 -21.30 19.53
N PRO A 395 -9.33 -20.82 18.77
CA PRO A 395 -8.57 -19.64 19.13
C PRO A 395 -9.46 -18.39 19.08
N TYR A 396 -9.33 -17.53 20.08
CA TYR A 396 -10.10 -16.30 20.20
C TYR A 396 -9.28 -15.03 19.96
N LEU A 397 -7.94 -15.12 20.01
CA LEU A 397 -7.04 -13.99 19.82
C LEU A 397 -5.72 -14.46 19.23
N GLU A 398 -5.21 -13.77 18.21
CA GLU A 398 -3.88 -14.00 17.66
C GLU A 398 -2.98 -12.78 17.90
N LEU A 399 -1.83 -12.98 18.55
CA LEU A 399 -0.86 -11.92 18.83
C LEU A 399 0.48 -12.19 18.16
N PRO A 400 1.02 -11.28 17.34
CA PRO A 400 2.33 -11.48 16.72
C PRO A 400 3.47 -11.38 17.73
N LEU A 401 4.65 -11.86 17.29
CA LEU A 401 5.89 -11.81 18.05
C LEU A 401 6.88 -10.80 17.46
N SER A 402 7.70 -10.24 18.33
CA SER A 402 8.70 -9.25 17.99
C SER A 402 10.03 -9.51 18.68
N VAL A 403 11.10 -9.15 17.97
CA VAL A 403 12.47 -9.10 18.49
C VAL A 403 12.81 -7.66 18.84
N VAL A 404 13.39 -7.45 20.02
CA VAL A 404 13.88 -6.15 20.49
C VAL A 404 15.41 -6.16 20.52
N THR A 405 16.03 -5.20 19.83
CA THR A 405 17.49 -5.01 19.76
C THR A 405 17.88 -3.58 20.10
N LEU A 406 19.17 -3.32 20.33
CA LEU A 406 19.67 -1.94 20.35
C LEU A 406 19.63 -1.33 18.94
N LYS A 407 19.38 -0.02 18.83
CA LYS A 407 19.34 0.68 17.52
C LYS A 407 20.64 0.62 16.75
N ASN A 408 21.77 0.58 17.47
CA ASN A 408 23.11 0.46 16.89
C ASN A 408 23.54 -0.99 16.64
N PHE A 409 22.68 -1.97 16.95
CA PHE A 409 22.96 -3.37 16.65
C PHE A 409 22.89 -3.60 15.13
N ALA A 410 23.91 -4.24 14.58
CA ALA A 410 24.03 -4.56 13.16
C ALA A 410 24.28 -6.07 12.98
N GLY A 411 23.45 -6.72 12.16
CA GLY A 411 23.49 -8.18 11.95
C GLY A 411 22.30 -8.91 12.59
N HIS A 412 22.38 -10.25 12.60
CA HIS A 412 21.37 -11.13 13.18
C HIS A 412 21.72 -11.47 14.65
N PRO A 413 20.74 -11.53 15.57
CA PRO A 413 20.98 -11.86 16.98
C PRO A 413 21.44 -13.31 17.14
N LYS A 414 22.61 -13.53 17.76
CA LYS A 414 23.14 -14.87 18.05
C LYS A 414 22.83 -15.35 19.46
N SER A 415 22.33 -14.45 20.29
CA SER A 415 21.98 -14.68 21.68
C SER A 415 20.72 -13.90 22.02
N VAL A 416 19.71 -14.57 22.57
CA VAL A 416 18.37 -14.02 22.78
C VAL A 416 17.91 -14.20 24.22
N ALA A 417 17.48 -13.10 24.83
CA ALA A 417 16.80 -13.11 26.11
C ALA A 417 15.31 -13.44 25.93
N VAL A 418 14.82 -14.41 26.70
CA VAL A 418 13.39 -14.74 26.78
C VAL A 418 12.94 -14.74 28.23
N MET A 419 11.66 -14.46 28.46
CA MET A 419 11.08 -14.66 29.79
C MET A 419 10.88 -16.15 30.03
N ARG A 420 11.29 -16.62 31.21
CA ARG A 420 11.08 -18.01 31.66
C ARG A 420 9.59 -18.34 31.72
N ASN A 421 9.22 -19.54 31.29
CA ASN A 421 7.83 -20.03 31.28
C ASN A 421 6.92 -19.09 30.47
N SER A 422 7.43 -18.57 29.36
CA SER A 422 6.63 -17.85 28.37
C SER A 422 5.99 -18.78 27.33
N ASP A 423 5.93 -20.08 27.66
CA ASP A 423 5.30 -21.14 26.87
C ASP A 423 5.82 -21.12 25.42
N VAL A 424 4.92 -20.87 24.48
CA VAL A 424 5.14 -20.84 23.04
C VAL A 424 6.18 -19.81 22.61
N VAL A 425 6.38 -18.72 23.37
CA VAL A 425 7.43 -17.73 23.04
C VAL A 425 8.83 -18.32 23.23
N GLU A 426 9.00 -19.13 24.27
CA GLU A 426 10.25 -19.82 24.58
C GLU A 426 10.53 -20.91 23.53
N GLU A 427 9.52 -21.71 23.21
CA GLU A 427 9.58 -22.76 22.18
C GLU A 427 9.89 -22.17 20.79
N TYR A 428 9.24 -21.07 20.40
CA TYR A 428 9.56 -20.39 19.15
C TYR A 428 10.93 -19.73 19.15
N ALA A 429 11.39 -19.18 20.30
CA ALA A 429 12.75 -18.67 20.39
C ALA A 429 13.79 -19.80 20.23
N GLU A 430 13.56 -20.95 20.85
CA GLU A 430 14.41 -22.14 20.67
C GLU A 430 14.39 -22.65 19.23
N GLN A 431 13.22 -22.65 18.58
CA GLN A 431 13.07 -23.04 17.18
C GLN A 431 13.75 -22.06 16.22
N LEU A 432 13.71 -20.76 16.52
CA LEU A 432 14.30 -19.72 15.67
C LEU A 432 15.81 -19.58 15.86
N PHE A 433 16.28 -19.50 17.12
CA PHE A 433 17.66 -19.16 17.45
C PHE A 433 18.49 -20.35 17.94
N GLY A 434 17.86 -21.48 18.28
CA GLY A 434 18.49 -22.65 18.90
C GLY A 434 18.59 -22.54 20.42
N ASP A 435 18.32 -23.64 21.15
CA ASP A 435 18.27 -23.63 22.63
C ASP A 435 19.57 -23.11 23.29
N SER A 436 20.74 -23.38 22.70
CA SER A 436 22.02 -22.86 23.21
C SER A 436 22.18 -21.33 23.13
N ALA A 437 21.38 -20.66 22.28
CA ALA A 437 21.36 -19.22 22.12
C ALA A 437 20.32 -18.52 23.01
N VAL A 438 19.41 -19.29 23.63
CA VAL A 438 18.27 -18.75 24.40
C VAL A 438 18.61 -18.71 25.88
N THR A 439 18.61 -17.51 26.46
CA THR A 439 18.82 -17.31 27.90
C THR A 439 17.52 -16.86 28.57
N ARG A 440 17.10 -17.59 29.60
CA ARG A 440 15.83 -17.41 30.30
C ARG A 440 16.00 -16.50 31.51
N TYR A 441 15.20 -15.44 31.58
CA TYR A 441 15.17 -14.48 32.69
C TYR A 441 13.80 -14.46 33.36
N ASP A 442 13.74 -14.01 34.61
CA ASP A 442 12.50 -14.09 35.39
C ASP A 442 11.58 -12.88 35.15
N THR A 443 12.11 -11.78 34.60
CA THR A 443 11.35 -10.55 34.31
C THR A 443 11.66 -9.96 32.92
N THR A 444 10.72 -9.18 32.37
CA THR A 444 10.95 -8.40 31.14
C THR A 444 12.10 -7.40 31.30
N GLN A 445 12.24 -6.79 32.49
CA GLN A 445 13.30 -5.83 32.77
C GLN A 445 14.68 -6.47 32.72
N GLU A 446 14.85 -7.67 33.27
CA GLU A 446 16.11 -8.42 33.20
C GLU A 446 16.49 -8.78 31.77
N CYS A 447 15.52 -9.17 30.94
CA CYS A 447 15.74 -9.39 29.51
C CYS A 447 16.24 -8.11 28.82
N MET A 448 15.58 -6.98 29.06
CA MET A 448 15.97 -5.69 28.50
C MET A 448 17.35 -5.22 28.99
N ASP A 449 17.66 -5.44 30.27
CA ASP A 449 18.96 -5.13 30.86
C ASP A 449 20.08 -6.02 30.28
N ALA A 450 19.78 -7.27 29.94
CA ALA A 450 20.72 -8.16 29.28
C ALA A 450 21.10 -7.64 27.88
N VAL A 451 20.12 -7.13 27.11
CA VAL A 451 20.34 -6.50 25.81
C VAL A 451 21.11 -5.17 25.96
N LEU A 452 20.72 -4.33 26.92
CA LEU A 452 21.40 -3.05 27.19
C LEU A 452 22.86 -3.20 27.55
N ASN A 453 23.19 -4.22 28.33
CA ASN A 453 24.55 -4.48 28.80
C ASN A 453 25.37 -5.32 27.81
N GLY A 454 24.80 -5.68 26.65
CA GLY A 454 25.46 -6.52 25.64
C GLY A 454 25.71 -7.96 26.11
N ARG A 455 24.96 -8.45 27.10
CA ARG A 455 24.99 -9.87 27.51
C ARG A 455 24.19 -10.76 26.55
N GLN A 456 23.23 -10.16 25.86
CA GLN A 456 22.38 -10.77 24.84
C GLN A 456 22.27 -9.80 23.67
N ASP A 457 22.19 -10.32 22.45
CA ASP A 457 22.06 -9.50 21.25
C ASP A 457 20.64 -8.94 21.09
N ALA A 458 19.64 -9.73 21.48
CA ALA A 458 18.24 -9.35 21.40
C ALA A 458 17.40 -9.91 22.57
N ALA A 459 16.16 -9.43 22.67
CA ALA A 459 15.13 -10.00 23.53
C ALA A 459 13.88 -10.33 22.69
N PHE A 460 13.21 -11.44 22.98
CA PHE A 460 12.06 -11.92 22.22
C PHE A 460 10.78 -11.82 23.06
N PHE A 461 9.78 -11.12 22.54
CA PHE A 461 8.53 -10.84 23.25
C PHE A 461 7.32 -10.86 22.32
N GLN A 462 6.14 -10.93 22.93
CA GLN A 462 4.90 -10.56 22.23
C GLN A 462 4.95 -9.08 21.81
N THR A 463 4.41 -8.76 20.64
CA THR A 463 4.57 -7.44 20.02
C THR A 463 4.12 -6.29 20.94
N TYR A 464 2.99 -6.41 21.63
CA TYR A 464 2.53 -5.33 22.52
C TYR A 464 3.41 -5.12 23.75
N ILE A 465 4.04 -6.19 24.26
CA ILE A 465 5.04 -6.09 25.34
C ILE A 465 6.30 -5.42 24.80
N ALA A 466 6.78 -5.83 23.62
CA ALA A 466 7.94 -5.23 22.96
C ALA A 466 7.73 -3.73 22.71
N GLN A 467 6.59 -3.35 22.14
CA GLN A 467 6.23 -1.96 21.84
C GLN A 467 6.20 -1.11 23.11
N ARG A 468 5.57 -1.60 24.19
CA ARG A 468 5.58 -0.91 25.48
C ARG A 468 7.01 -0.67 25.98
N LEU A 469 7.83 -1.72 26.04
CA LEU A 469 9.20 -1.63 26.57
C LEU A 469 10.08 -0.70 25.73
N VAL A 470 9.90 -0.68 24.41
CA VAL A 470 10.62 0.24 23.52
C VAL A 470 10.13 1.69 23.69
N ASN A 471 8.83 1.90 23.85
CA ASN A 471 8.25 3.23 24.01
C ASN A 471 8.55 3.84 25.39
N GLU A 472 8.66 3.02 26.44
CA GLU A 472 9.03 3.44 27.80
C GLU A 472 10.52 3.84 27.94
N ASP A 473 11.40 3.42 27.01
CA ASP A 473 12.81 3.82 27.05
C ASP A 473 13.00 5.29 26.67
N ALA A 474 13.06 6.15 27.69
CA ALA A 474 13.23 7.60 27.55
C ALA A 474 14.48 8.03 26.77
N ARG A 475 15.45 7.14 26.56
CA ARG A 475 16.69 7.38 25.81
C ARG A 475 16.62 6.88 24.35
N ASN A 476 15.51 6.27 23.95
CA ASN A 476 15.24 5.82 22.58
C ASN A 476 16.33 4.91 21.98
N ARG A 477 16.87 3.99 22.80
CA ARG A 477 18.02 3.12 22.52
C ARG A 477 17.63 1.81 21.85
N PHE A 478 16.39 1.36 22.04
CA PHE A 478 15.92 0.09 21.48
C PHE A 478 15.18 0.29 20.15
N ARG A 479 15.14 -0.78 19.35
CA ARG A 479 14.24 -0.93 18.21
C ARG A 479 13.51 -2.25 18.33
N GLU A 480 12.26 -2.25 17.88
CA GLU A 480 11.42 -3.43 17.76
C GLU A 480 11.32 -3.82 16.28
N GLN A 481 11.26 -5.12 16.03
CA GLN A 481 11.05 -5.68 14.71
C GLN A 481 10.11 -6.89 14.80
N LEU A 482 9.04 -6.87 14.01
CA LEU A 482 8.10 -7.98 13.88
C LEU A 482 8.81 -9.21 13.29
N VAL A 483 8.44 -10.41 13.76
CA VAL A 483 8.90 -11.67 13.17
C VAL A 483 7.79 -12.24 12.27
N PRO A 484 7.95 -12.18 10.92
CA PRO A 484 6.92 -12.64 9.99
C PRO A 484 6.62 -14.13 10.15
N GLY A 485 5.34 -14.49 10.17
CA GLY A 485 4.89 -15.88 10.27
C GLY A 485 4.90 -16.49 11.67
N TYR A 486 5.27 -15.73 12.70
CA TYR A 486 5.25 -16.19 14.09
C TYR A 486 4.25 -15.38 14.92
N GLY A 487 3.16 -16.04 15.30
CA GLY A 487 2.08 -15.51 16.13
C GLY A 487 1.61 -16.52 17.17
N LEU A 488 1.04 -16.00 18.26
CA LEU A 488 0.44 -16.77 19.34
C LEU A 488 -1.07 -16.77 19.16
N SER A 489 -1.62 -17.93 18.85
CA SER A 489 -3.07 -18.16 18.82
C SER A 489 -3.53 -18.62 20.20
N PHE A 490 -4.23 -17.75 20.91
CA PHE A 490 -4.74 -17.99 22.26
C PHE A 490 -6.09 -18.70 22.23
N ALA A 491 -6.19 -19.78 23.01
CA ALA A 491 -7.39 -20.57 23.22
C ALA A 491 -7.63 -20.83 24.72
N VAL A 492 -8.88 -21.07 25.10
CA VAL A 492 -9.23 -21.43 26.47
C VAL A 492 -8.94 -22.91 26.69
N SER A 493 -8.15 -23.24 27.72
CA SER A 493 -7.85 -24.62 28.11
C SER A 493 -8.57 -25.02 29.39
N VAL A 494 -9.12 -26.24 29.39
CA VAL A 494 -9.78 -26.88 30.54
C VAL A 494 -9.26 -28.31 30.68
N SER A 495 -9.22 -28.85 31.90
CA SER A 495 -8.88 -30.27 32.12
C SER A 495 -9.81 -31.21 31.33
N ARG A 496 -9.25 -32.27 30.74
CA ARG A 496 -9.98 -33.26 29.91
C ARG A 496 -11.12 -33.96 30.65
N ASP A 497 -11.03 -34.04 31.97
CA ASP A 497 -12.04 -34.66 32.83
C ASP A 497 -13.27 -33.77 33.05
N ASN A 498 -13.19 -32.46 32.76
CA ASN A 498 -14.28 -31.52 32.96
C ASN A 498 -14.95 -31.10 31.64
N GLY A 499 -15.61 -32.08 30.99
CA GLY A 499 -16.26 -31.87 29.70
C GLY A 499 -17.41 -30.86 29.71
N LEU A 500 -18.15 -30.75 30.82
CA LEU A 500 -19.23 -29.76 30.95
C LEU A 500 -18.68 -28.34 31.07
N LEU A 501 -17.62 -28.13 31.87
CA LEU A 501 -16.96 -26.82 31.95
C LEU A 501 -16.38 -26.42 30.59
N PHE A 502 -15.73 -27.36 29.89
CA PHE A 502 -15.24 -27.12 28.54
C PHE A 502 -16.36 -26.67 27.60
N SER A 503 -17.48 -27.41 27.54
CA SER A 503 -18.63 -27.05 26.67
C SER A 503 -19.20 -25.67 27.00
N VAL A 504 -19.28 -25.31 28.28
CA VAL A 504 -19.72 -23.98 28.72
C VAL A 504 -18.73 -22.88 28.30
N MET A 505 -17.42 -23.11 28.45
CA MET A 505 -16.38 -22.16 28.03
C MET A 505 -16.36 -21.98 26.51
N ASP A 506 -16.42 -23.08 25.75
CA ASP A 506 -16.37 -23.07 24.29
C ASP A 506 -17.52 -22.25 23.69
N LYS A 507 -18.75 -22.48 24.16
CA LYS A 507 -19.92 -21.66 23.77
C LYS A 507 -19.79 -20.20 24.17
N ALA A 508 -19.13 -19.91 25.29
CA ALA A 508 -18.94 -18.54 25.75
C ALA A 508 -17.88 -17.79 24.92
N VAL A 509 -16.81 -18.47 24.54
CA VAL A 509 -15.81 -17.93 23.61
C VAL A 509 -16.44 -17.68 22.24
N LEU A 510 -17.17 -18.66 21.68
CA LEU A 510 -17.86 -18.53 20.39
C LEU A 510 -18.92 -17.43 20.36
N SER A 511 -19.46 -17.04 21.52
CA SER A 511 -20.41 -15.92 21.61
C SER A 511 -19.76 -14.53 21.50
N MET A 512 -18.43 -14.43 21.59
CA MET A 512 -17.72 -13.16 21.48
C MET A 512 -17.59 -12.73 20.01
N SER A 513 -17.98 -11.49 19.72
CA SER A 513 -17.73 -10.91 18.39
C SER A 513 -16.27 -10.47 18.25
N SER A 514 -15.71 -10.57 17.04
CA SER A 514 -14.36 -10.05 16.74
C SER A 514 -14.24 -8.55 17.03
N ASP A 515 -15.31 -7.78 16.83
CA ASP A 515 -15.35 -6.34 17.14
C ASP A 515 -15.18 -6.07 18.65
N GLU A 516 -15.79 -6.91 19.50
CA GLU A 516 -15.66 -6.80 20.96
C GLU A 516 -14.24 -7.14 21.43
N ILE A 517 -13.65 -8.23 20.92
CA ILE A 517 -12.27 -8.62 21.24
C ILE A 517 -11.30 -7.53 20.79
N ASN A 518 -11.44 -7.02 19.56
CA ASN A 518 -10.61 -5.94 19.04
C ASN A 518 -10.75 -4.65 19.85
N ARG A 519 -11.97 -4.31 20.32
CA ARG A 519 -12.19 -3.18 21.21
C ARG A 519 -11.44 -3.34 22.52
N ILE A 520 -11.49 -4.53 23.15
CA ILE A 520 -10.74 -4.80 24.39
C ILE A 520 -9.24 -4.65 24.14
N VAL A 521 -8.71 -5.21 23.05
CA VAL A 521 -7.29 -5.07 22.68
C VAL A 521 -6.91 -3.60 22.54
N LEU A 522 -7.70 -2.81 21.80
CA LEU A 522 -7.44 -1.38 21.58
C LEU A 522 -7.52 -0.56 22.88
N GLU A 523 -8.50 -0.83 23.75
CA GLU A 523 -8.65 -0.14 25.04
C GLU A 523 -7.48 -0.41 25.99
N GLN A 524 -6.93 -1.63 25.96
CA GLN A 524 -5.78 -2.01 26.79
C GLN A 524 -4.43 -1.63 26.17
N THR A 525 -4.37 -1.28 24.88
CA THR A 525 -3.10 -0.93 24.19
C THR A 525 -2.98 0.54 23.80
N SER A 526 -4.06 1.31 23.86
CA SER A 526 -4.06 2.73 23.45
C SER A 526 -3.12 3.61 24.26
N ASP A 527 -2.84 3.26 25.51
CA ASP A 527 -1.99 4.07 26.41
C ASP A 527 -0.49 3.93 26.08
N PHE A 528 -0.06 2.87 25.38
CA PHE A 528 1.34 2.71 24.92
C PHE A 528 1.66 3.49 23.66
N ALA A 529 0.65 4.05 23.00
CA ALA A 529 0.82 4.95 21.87
C ALA A 529 1.07 6.42 22.30
N ALA A 530 1.16 6.72 23.59
CA ALA A 530 1.08 8.09 24.09
C ALA A 530 2.41 8.69 24.58
N ASP A 531 2.70 9.87 24.01
CA ASP A 531 3.60 10.94 24.44
C ASP A 531 5.08 10.63 24.63
N MET A 532 5.83 10.78 23.53
CA MET A 532 7.28 10.96 23.58
C MET A 532 7.63 12.07 24.58
N SER A 533 8.26 11.70 25.69
CA SER A 533 8.72 12.64 26.72
C SER A 533 9.57 13.76 26.10
N LEU A 534 9.54 14.97 26.68
CA LEU A 534 10.40 16.08 26.21
C LEU A 534 11.87 15.64 26.11
N THR A 535 12.31 14.83 27.07
CA THR A 535 13.63 14.19 27.07
C THR A 535 13.82 13.25 25.87
N GLY A 536 12.86 12.37 25.58
CA GLY A 536 12.91 11.46 24.42
C GLY A 536 12.94 12.21 23.09
N PHE A 537 12.16 13.29 22.95
CA PHE A 537 12.17 14.16 21.77
C PHE A 537 13.54 14.83 21.56
N LEU A 538 14.16 15.30 22.64
CA LEU A 538 15.49 15.93 22.58
C LEU A 538 16.59 14.95 22.16
N TYR A 539 16.55 13.70 22.65
CA TYR A 539 17.50 12.66 22.23
C TYR A 539 17.24 12.15 20.82
N ALA A 540 15.97 12.11 20.37
CA ALA A 540 15.62 11.75 19.00
C ALA A 540 16.02 12.84 17.97
N HIS A 541 16.07 14.11 18.38
CA HIS A 541 16.30 15.25 17.47
C HIS A 541 17.36 16.25 17.99
N PRO A 542 18.63 15.83 18.17
CA PRO A 542 19.68 16.69 18.74
C PRO A 542 19.96 17.95 17.90
N VAL A 543 19.80 17.87 16.57
CA VAL A 543 19.97 19.01 15.65
C VAL A 543 18.87 20.06 15.86
N LEU A 544 17.64 19.63 16.09
CA LEU A 544 16.47 20.51 16.25
C LEU A 544 16.57 21.30 17.56
N TRP A 545 17.11 20.67 18.61
CA TRP A 545 17.47 21.34 19.87
C TRP A 545 18.54 22.43 19.69
N LEU A 546 19.61 22.13 18.94
CA LEU A 546 20.66 23.11 18.63
C LEU A 546 20.10 24.33 17.86
N LEU A 547 19.20 24.10 16.92
CA LEU A 547 18.52 25.17 16.17
C LEU A 547 17.62 26.03 17.06
N MET A 548 16.88 25.42 17.99
CA MET A 548 16.04 26.18 18.94
C MET A 548 16.88 27.06 19.87
N LEU A 549 18.02 26.57 20.36
CA LEU A 549 18.95 27.36 21.16
C LEU A 549 19.53 28.55 20.38
N ALA A 550 19.90 28.34 19.12
CA ALA A 550 20.37 29.41 18.24
C ALA A 550 19.29 30.48 17.98
N ALA A 551 18.05 30.05 17.72
CA ALA A 551 16.92 30.96 17.52
C ALA A 551 16.61 31.79 18.79
N ALA A 552 16.67 31.16 19.97
CA ALA A 552 16.49 31.86 21.25
C ALA A 552 17.57 32.92 21.49
N ALA A 553 18.84 32.62 21.16
CA ALA A 553 19.93 33.57 21.24
C ALA A 553 19.74 34.78 20.28
N CYS A 554 19.35 34.52 19.03
CA CYS A 554 19.01 35.57 18.07
C CYS A 554 17.86 36.45 18.55
N PHE A 555 16.80 35.86 19.12
CA PHE A 555 15.66 36.60 19.66
C PHE A 555 16.07 37.49 20.84
N ALA A 556 16.92 36.99 21.75
CA ALA A 556 17.43 37.77 22.87
C ALA A 556 18.24 39.00 22.39
N ILE A 557 19.08 38.84 21.36
CA ILE A 557 19.84 39.94 20.76
C ILE A 557 18.91 40.99 20.15
N ILE A 558 17.89 40.57 19.40
CA ILE A 558 16.89 41.46 18.81
C ILE A 558 16.11 42.21 19.89
N LEU A 559 15.74 41.53 20.98
CA LEU A 559 15.02 42.11 22.10
C LEU A 559 15.85 43.19 22.83
N ILE A 560 17.15 42.93 23.04
CA ILE A 560 18.08 43.89 23.64
C ILE A 560 18.18 45.15 22.78
N LEU A 561 18.35 44.98 21.46
CA LEU A 561 18.41 46.11 20.50
C LEU A 561 17.10 46.91 20.48
N TYR A 562 15.96 46.23 20.60
CA TYR A 562 14.64 46.87 20.65
C TYR A 562 14.42 47.69 21.94
N ILE A 563 14.82 47.16 23.10
CA ILE A 563 14.71 47.85 24.40
C ILE A 563 15.58 49.12 24.40
N PHE A 564 16.79 49.05 23.84
CA PHE A 564 17.68 50.20 23.71
C PHE A 564 17.06 51.31 22.85
N ARG A 565 16.38 50.94 21.76
CA ARG A 565 15.66 51.89 20.88
C ARG A 565 14.45 52.53 21.54
N GLN A 566 13.68 51.77 22.33
CA GLN A 566 12.48 52.26 23.03
C GLN A 566 12.81 53.29 24.12
N LYS A 567 13.91 53.08 24.87
CA LYS A 567 14.29 53.94 25.99
C LYS A 567 14.65 55.36 25.53
N ASN A 568 15.34 55.49 24.40
CA ASN A 568 15.68 56.78 23.79
C ASN A 568 14.48 57.52 23.18
N LEU A 569 13.42 56.80 22.81
CA LEU A 569 12.25 57.36 22.12
C LEU A 569 11.11 57.76 23.04
N ASN A 570 11.13 57.48 24.34
CA ASN A 570 10.01 57.81 25.24
C ASN A 570 10.29 59.05 26.11
N LEU A 571 11.55 59.31 26.45
CA LEU A 571 11.93 60.42 27.34
C LEU A 571 11.68 61.82 26.76
N GLU A 572 11.86 61.99 25.45
CA GLU A 572 11.59 63.29 24.79
C GLU A 572 10.12 63.49 24.45
N ARG A 573 9.27 62.47 24.62
CA ARG A 573 7.92 62.45 24.04
C ARG A 573 6.75 62.78 24.93
N GLU A 574 6.88 62.76 26.24
CA GLU A 574 5.71 62.89 27.09
C GLU A 574 5.26 64.35 27.31
N LYS A 575 6.15 65.30 27.62
CA LYS A 575 5.68 66.56 28.24
C LYS A 575 5.24 67.70 27.30
N ALA A 576 5.84 67.89 26.14
CA ALA A 576 5.43 68.98 25.23
C ALA A 576 4.25 68.60 24.32
N ARG A 577 3.87 67.32 24.32
CA ARG A 577 3.20 66.73 23.18
C ARG A 577 1.78 66.27 23.43
N GLU A 578 1.22 66.20 24.64
CA GLU A 578 -0.18 65.74 24.75
C GLU A 578 -1.20 66.74 24.18
N LEU A 579 -1.06 68.03 24.45
CA LEU A 579 -2.00 69.04 23.97
C LEU A 579 -1.75 69.49 22.52
N GLU A 580 -0.47 69.66 22.12
CA GLU A 580 -0.12 69.88 20.71
C GLU A 580 -0.32 68.63 19.85
N ARG A 581 -0.16 67.39 20.37
CA ARG A 581 -0.48 66.18 19.58
C ARG A 581 -1.96 66.07 19.33
N PHE A 582 -2.86 66.42 20.24
CA PHE A 582 -4.29 66.21 19.99
C PHE A 582 -4.76 67.01 18.76
N ILE A 583 -4.50 68.32 18.74
CA ILE A 583 -4.92 69.20 17.63
C ILE A 583 -4.05 68.99 16.38
N SER A 584 -2.75 68.71 16.52
CA SER A 584 -1.89 68.30 15.39
C SER A 584 -2.31 66.95 14.80
N TYR A 585 -2.77 65.99 15.61
CA TYR A 585 -3.22 64.67 15.16
C TYR A 585 -4.50 64.79 14.35
N VAL A 586 -5.46 65.60 14.80
CA VAL A 586 -6.71 65.86 14.08
C VAL A 586 -6.45 66.60 12.75
N CYS A 587 -5.54 67.58 12.74
CA CYS A 587 -5.15 68.31 11.52
C CYS A 587 -4.21 67.52 10.58
N LYS A 588 -3.52 66.49 11.06
CA LYS A 588 -2.74 65.56 10.21
C LYS A 588 -3.58 64.40 9.68
N ALA A 589 -4.63 64.01 10.39
CA ALA A 589 -5.50 62.89 10.01
C ALA A 589 -6.56 63.27 8.95
N ASN A 590 -6.80 64.58 8.76
CA ASN A 590 -7.76 65.16 7.83
C ASN A 590 -7.04 66.20 6.97
N ASP A 591 -7.37 66.31 5.68
CA ASP A 591 -6.75 67.26 4.75
C ASP A 591 -7.10 68.72 5.08
N LYS A 592 -8.31 68.93 5.62
CA LYS A 592 -8.75 70.23 6.12
C LYS A 592 -9.56 70.04 7.39
N VAL A 593 -9.31 70.92 8.36
CA VAL A 593 -10.09 71.05 9.59
C VAL A 593 -10.58 72.49 9.67
N ILE A 594 -11.90 72.65 9.72
CA ILE A 594 -12.56 73.95 9.70
C ILE A 594 -13.44 74.02 10.94
N GLU A 595 -13.35 75.08 11.73
CA GLU A 595 -14.32 75.37 12.78
C GLU A 595 -15.20 76.51 12.33
N VAL A 596 -16.52 76.35 12.41
CA VAL A 596 -17.50 77.34 11.99
C VAL A 596 -18.31 77.75 13.20
N GLU A 597 -18.37 79.05 13.49
CA GLU A 597 -19.20 79.58 14.57
C GLU A 597 -20.69 79.34 14.28
N SER A 598 -21.52 78.98 15.27
CA SER A 598 -22.94 78.62 15.11
C SER A 598 -23.76 79.67 14.32
N GLY A 599 -23.37 80.95 14.37
CA GLY A 599 -24.00 82.02 13.57
C GLY A 599 -23.63 82.05 12.07
N GLY A 600 -22.70 81.20 11.62
CA GLY A 600 -22.24 81.08 10.23
C GLY A 600 -21.40 82.24 9.70
N LYS A 601 -21.01 83.20 10.57
CA LYS A 601 -20.32 84.43 10.14
C LYS A 601 -18.79 84.31 10.13
N ARG A 602 -18.23 83.50 11.03
CA ARG A 602 -16.78 83.32 11.17
C ARG A 602 -16.41 81.86 11.08
N CYS A 603 -15.32 81.58 10.37
CA CYS A 603 -14.71 80.27 10.32
C CYS A 603 -13.20 80.33 10.55
N TRP A 604 -12.67 79.35 11.26
CA TRP A 604 -11.24 79.17 11.50
C TRP A 604 -10.74 77.94 10.74
N TYR A 605 -9.70 78.15 9.93
CA TYR A 605 -8.98 77.06 9.28
C TYR A 605 -7.79 76.69 10.14
N TYR A 606 -7.75 75.44 10.58
CA TYR A 606 -6.60 74.92 11.32
C TYR A 606 -5.63 74.27 10.35
N GLN A 607 -4.37 74.70 10.39
CA GLN A 607 -3.27 74.11 9.63
C GLN A 607 -2.08 73.88 10.56
N VAL A 608 -1.26 72.88 10.22
CA VAL A 608 -0.04 72.56 10.96
C VAL A 608 1.14 73.04 10.12
N ASP A 609 1.76 74.13 10.54
CA ASP A 609 3.01 74.64 9.96
C ASP A 609 4.15 74.35 10.93
N ASP A 610 5.19 73.65 10.45
CA ASP A 610 6.40 73.33 11.23
C ASP A 610 6.10 72.65 12.60
N GLY A 611 5.07 71.79 12.61
CA GLY A 611 4.70 71.02 13.79
C GLY A 611 3.89 71.78 14.85
N ARG A 612 3.58 73.07 14.63
CA ARG A 612 2.70 73.87 15.49
C ARG A 612 1.37 74.13 14.81
N VAL A 613 0.28 74.10 15.58
CA VAL A 613 -1.06 74.40 15.06
C VAL A 613 -1.21 75.91 14.94
N ARG A 614 -1.60 76.39 13.75
CA ARG A 614 -2.01 77.77 13.50
C ARG A 614 -3.46 77.79 13.01
N SER A 615 -4.24 78.74 13.51
CA SER A 615 -5.61 79.00 13.06
C SER A 615 -5.65 80.30 12.26
N ARG A 616 -6.31 80.30 11.09
CA ARG A 616 -6.57 81.50 10.30
C ARG A 616 -8.06 81.77 10.25
N GLU A 617 -8.48 82.94 10.73
CA GLU A 617 -9.88 83.39 10.67
C GLU A 617 -10.24 83.92 9.28
N LYS A 618 -11.44 83.59 8.80
CA LYS A 618 -12.05 84.13 7.58
C LYS A 618 -13.54 84.38 7.81
N ILE A 619 -14.02 85.54 7.34
CA ILE A 619 -15.44 85.89 7.36
C ILE A 619 -16.08 85.31 6.09
N LEU A 620 -17.24 84.66 6.22
CA LEU A 620 -18.00 84.08 5.11
C LEU A 620 -19.07 85.09 4.65
N ASP A 621 -19.07 85.46 3.37
CA ASP A 621 -19.96 86.51 2.84
C ASP A 621 -21.43 86.06 2.68
N GLU A 622 -21.73 84.74 2.63
CA GLU A 622 -23.10 84.24 2.40
C GLU A 622 -23.56 83.09 3.34
N GLY A 623 -22.78 82.76 4.39
CA GLY A 623 -23.24 81.87 5.47
C GLY A 623 -23.52 80.40 5.13
N ASN A 624 -23.17 79.91 3.92
CA ASN A 624 -23.26 78.51 3.52
C ASN A 624 -21.86 77.90 3.24
N LEU A 625 -21.66 76.62 3.58
CA LEU A 625 -20.45 75.87 3.23
C LEU A 625 -20.61 75.26 1.82
N GLU A 626 -20.38 76.02 0.76
CA GLU A 626 -20.49 75.47 -0.59
C GLU A 626 -19.37 74.44 -0.88
N ILE A 627 -19.76 73.19 -1.17
CA ILE A 627 -18.84 72.15 -1.65
C ILE A 627 -18.76 72.25 -3.18
N ASN A 628 -17.82 73.07 -3.64
CA ASN A 628 -17.59 73.30 -5.06
C ASN A 628 -17.06 72.06 -5.78
N GLY A 629 -17.65 71.74 -6.94
CA GLY A 629 -17.22 70.62 -7.79
C GLY A 629 -17.76 69.24 -7.37
N LEU A 630 -18.85 69.20 -6.62
CA LEU A 630 -19.54 67.97 -6.23
C LEU A 630 -20.10 67.21 -7.45
N HIS A 631 -20.02 65.88 -7.42
CA HIS A 631 -20.58 65.02 -8.46
C HIS A 631 -22.12 65.16 -8.51
N PRO A 632 -22.75 65.22 -9.70
CA PRO A 632 -24.20 65.44 -9.81
C PRO A 632 -25.06 64.47 -8.99
N GLU A 633 -24.66 63.20 -8.91
CA GLU A 633 -25.37 62.17 -8.14
C GLU A 633 -25.30 62.37 -6.62
N ASP A 634 -24.23 62.99 -6.12
CA ASP A 634 -24.03 63.16 -4.68
C ASP A 634 -24.67 64.48 -4.19
N ARG A 635 -25.13 65.33 -5.12
CA ARG A 635 -25.59 66.71 -4.85
C ARG A 635 -26.86 66.79 -4.03
N GLU A 636 -27.87 65.98 -4.36
CA GLU A 636 -29.17 66.03 -3.67
C GLU A 636 -29.06 65.66 -2.18
N GLY A 637 -28.19 64.71 -1.85
CA GLY A 637 -27.96 64.27 -0.46
C GLY A 637 -27.15 65.26 0.37
N VAL A 638 -26.10 65.83 -0.22
CA VAL A 638 -25.19 66.76 0.47
C VAL A 638 -25.84 68.12 0.68
N ASP A 639 -26.58 68.65 -0.30
CA ASP A 639 -27.22 69.97 -0.20
C ASP A 639 -28.27 70.03 0.93
N LYS A 640 -28.90 68.90 1.30
CA LYS A 640 -29.83 68.82 2.45
C LYS A 640 -29.11 68.93 3.80
N LEU A 641 -27.87 68.40 3.89
CA LEU A 641 -27.10 68.32 5.13
C LEU A 641 -26.39 69.64 5.48
N VAL A 642 -25.97 70.41 4.47
CA VAL A 642 -25.10 71.60 4.64
C VAL A 642 -25.91 72.92 4.71
N GLN A 643 -27.23 72.85 4.92
CA GLN A 643 -28.06 74.05 5.11
C GLN A 643 -27.83 74.71 6.48
N LYS A 644 -27.90 76.04 6.51
CA LYS A 644 -27.65 76.87 7.70
C LYS A 644 -28.49 76.48 8.93
N GLU A 645 -29.77 76.16 8.74
CA GLU A 645 -30.68 75.73 9.82
C GLU A 645 -30.35 74.33 10.38
N SER A 646 -29.75 73.46 9.56
CA SER A 646 -29.28 72.14 9.99
C SER A 646 -27.96 72.28 10.77
N MET A 647 -27.02 73.09 10.26
CA MET A 647 -25.72 73.32 10.92
C MET A 647 -25.85 74.00 12.29
N GLY A 648 -26.75 74.98 12.43
CA GLY A 648 -27.00 75.65 13.72
C GLY A 648 -27.51 74.70 14.79
N ARG A 649 -28.49 73.85 14.45
CA ARG A 649 -29.01 72.81 15.36
C ARG A 649 -27.93 71.80 15.78
N MET A 650 -27.08 71.39 14.84
CA MET A 650 -26.00 70.44 15.12
C MET A 650 -24.95 71.03 16.08
N ALA A 651 -24.60 72.31 15.91
CA ALA A 651 -23.65 72.99 16.80
C ALA A 651 -24.16 73.13 18.23
N GLU A 652 -25.47 73.35 18.42
CA GLU A 652 -26.09 73.47 19.74
C GLU A 652 -26.30 72.12 20.43
N ASN A 653 -26.67 71.07 19.69
CA ASN A 653 -26.93 69.74 20.24
C ASN A 653 -25.68 68.86 20.40
N GLY A 654 -24.57 69.21 19.73
CA GLY A 654 -23.35 68.42 19.73
C GLY A 654 -23.39 67.21 18.79
N ASP A 655 -24.26 67.24 17.77
CA ASP A 655 -24.48 66.11 16.86
C ASP A 655 -23.26 65.85 15.95
N GLU A 656 -23.04 64.57 15.60
CA GLU A 656 -22.02 64.13 14.63
C GLU A 656 -22.69 63.62 13.34
N VAL A 657 -22.26 64.13 12.19
CA VAL A 657 -22.72 63.64 10.87
C VAL A 657 -21.53 63.31 9.98
N TYR A 658 -21.57 62.12 9.40
CA TYR A 658 -20.59 61.62 8.45
C TYR A 658 -21.21 61.39 7.08
N PHE A 659 -20.55 61.85 6.01
CA PHE A 659 -20.89 61.47 4.64
C PHE A 659 -19.66 61.41 3.74
N GLU A 660 -19.76 60.61 2.67
CA GLU A 660 -18.73 60.49 1.63
C GLU A 660 -19.29 61.03 0.31
N CYS A 661 -18.50 61.82 -0.41
CA CYS A 661 -18.91 62.31 -1.72
C CYS A 661 -17.72 62.50 -2.67
N ARG A 662 -18.02 62.53 -3.96
CA ARG A 662 -17.06 62.73 -5.03
C ARG A 662 -16.96 64.21 -5.36
N VAL A 663 -15.76 64.76 -5.25
CA VAL A 663 -15.48 66.17 -5.49
C VAL A 663 -14.33 66.31 -6.49
N ARG A 664 -14.48 67.22 -7.47
CA ARG A 664 -13.40 67.64 -8.37
C ARG A 664 -12.96 69.07 -8.05
N LYS A 665 -11.65 69.33 -8.07
CA LYS A 665 -11.11 70.67 -7.78
C LYS A 665 -11.41 71.68 -8.89
N ASN A 666 -11.33 71.27 -10.15
CA ASN A 666 -11.60 72.08 -11.34
C ASN A 666 -12.35 71.23 -12.39
N PRO A 667 -13.04 71.84 -13.38
CA PRO A 667 -13.83 71.09 -14.38
C PRO A 667 -13.05 70.03 -15.16
N GLN A 668 -11.74 70.23 -15.34
CA GLN A 668 -10.83 69.32 -16.03
C GLN A 668 -10.16 68.28 -15.11
N SER A 669 -10.34 68.35 -13.79
CA SER A 669 -9.77 67.39 -12.84
C SER A 669 -10.68 66.19 -12.64
N PRO A 670 -10.14 64.97 -12.45
CA PRO A 670 -10.94 63.80 -12.13
C PRO A 670 -11.61 63.97 -10.76
N TYR A 671 -12.78 63.34 -10.59
CA TYR A 671 -13.44 63.26 -9.29
C TYR A 671 -12.60 62.41 -8.34
N GLN A 672 -12.44 62.88 -7.09
CA GLN A 672 -11.79 62.14 -6.02
C GLN A 672 -12.78 61.95 -4.86
N TRP A 673 -12.63 60.85 -4.13
CA TRP A 673 -13.47 60.59 -2.96
C TRP A 673 -12.98 61.36 -1.73
N PHE A 674 -13.90 62.06 -1.09
CA PHE A 674 -13.68 62.73 0.18
C PHE A 674 -14.73 62.29 1.21
N SER A 675 -14.30 62.10 2.44
CA SER A 675 -15.19 61.98 3.60
C SER A 675 -15.27 63.32 4.33
N TYR A 676 -16.49 63.68 4.72
CA TYR A 676 -16.81 64.85 5.52
C TYR A 676 -17.38 64.38 6.86
N THR A 677 -16.83 64.87 7.96
CA THR A 677 -17.34 64.65 9.32
C THR A 677 -17.60 65.98 9.97
N LEU A 678 -18.85 66.24 10.34
CA LEU A 678 -19.31 67.44 11.00
C LEU A 678 -19.57 67.10 12.46
N GLN A 679 -18.91 67.79 13.39
CA GLN A 679 -19.03 67.59 14.83
C GLN A 679 -19.47 68.89 15.50
N GLY A 680 -20.64 68.87 16.12
CA GLY A 680 -21.09 69.96 16.99
C GLY A 680 -20.23 70.05 18.25
N VAL A 681 -19.80 71.26 18.59
CA VAL A 681 -19.14 71.61 19.85
C VAL A 681 -20.05 72.58 20.58
N PRO A 682 -20.83 72.09 21.56
CA PRO A 682 -21.77 72.94 22.28
C PRO A 682 -21.04 73.99 23.13
N PRO A 683 -21.67 75.14 23.39
CA PRO A 683 -21.07 76.23 24.16
C PRO A 683 -20.81 75.81 25.62
N LYS A 684 -19.64 76.17 26.17
CA LYS A 684 -19.27 75.84 27.56
C LYS A 684 -19.67 76.91 28.58
N GLU A 685 -19.96 78.14 28.16
CA GLU A 685 -20.41 79.28 28.99
C GLU A 685 -21.35 80.19 28.17
N GLU A 686 -22.30 80.90 28.81
CA GLU A 686 -23.36 81.72 28.16
C GLU A 686 -22.87 82.81 27.19
N ARG A 687 -21.58 83.16 27.21
CA ARG A 687 -20.99 84.22 26.37
C ARG A 687 -20.24 83.72 25.12
N ILE A 688 -20.04 82.43 24.96
CA ILE A 688 -19.33 81.86 23.80
C ILE A 688 -20.34 81.03 23.01
N PRO A 689 -20.67 81.37 21.76
CA PRO A 689 -21.57 80.55 20.95
C PRO A 689 -20.93 79.19 20.64
N GLY A 690 -21.76 78.15 20.46
CA GLY A 690 -21.29 76.85 19.99
C GLY A 690 -20.62 76.94 18.62
N SER A 691 -19.80 75.96 18.29
CA SER A 691 -19.11 75.87 17.00
C SER A 691 -19.27 74.49 16.37
N LEU A 692 -19.07 74.41 15.06
CA LEU A 692 -19.13 73.18 14.29
C LEU A 692 -17.73 72.89 13.74
N MET A 693 -17.13 71.77 14.13
CA MET A 693 -15.89 71.29 13.52
C MET A 693 -16.19 70.42 12.30
N VAL A 694 -15.64 70.79 11.16
CA VAL A 694 -15.73 70.08 9.89
C VAL A 694 -14.38 69.47 9.57
N PHE A 695 -14.33 68.14 9.50
CA PHE A 695 -13.17 67.36 9.12
C PHE A 695 -13.35 66.85 7.69
N ILE A 696 -12.42 67.19 6.80
CA ILE A 696 -12.45 66.76 5.40
C ILE A 696 -11.23 65.91 5.12
N LYS A 697 -11.42 64.72 4.57
CA LYS A 697 -10.33 63.78 4.29
C LYS A 697 -10.48 63.13 2.93
N ASN A 698 -9.43 63.14 2.12
CA ASN A 698 -9.33 62.40 0.87
C ASN A 698 -9.17 60.91 1.20
N ILE A 699 -10.16 60.13 0.83
CA ILE A 699 -10.21 58.68 1.05
C ILE A 699 -9.96 57.90 -0.24
N ASP A 700 -9.56 58.57 -1.32
CA ASP A 700 -9.38 57.97 -2.64
C ASP A 700 -8.33 56.83 -2.63
N ARG A 701 -7.22 57.03 -1.90
CA ARG A 701 -6.22 55.97 -1.69
C ARG A 701 -6.77 54.80 -0.87
N ALA A 702 -7.56 55.08 0.17
CA ALA A 702 -8.13 54.02 1.02
C ALA A 702 -9.16 53.18 0.25
N LYS A 703 -9.99 53.81 -0.59
CA LYS A 703 -10.91 53.12 -1.50
C LYS A 703 -10.16 52.28 -2.54
N ARG A 704 -9.04 52.79 -3.09
CA ARG A 704 -8.17 52.00 -3.99
C ARG A 704 -7.54 50.79 -3.28
N GLU A 705 -6.99 50.95 -2.08
CA GLU A 705 -6.42 49.83 -1.30
C GLU A 705 -7.48 48.79 -0.89
N GLU A 706 -8.72 49.21 -0.60
CA GLU A 706 -9.85 48.31 -0.35
C GLU A 706 -10.23 47.51 -1.62
N GLN A 707 -10.23 48.19 -2.77
CA GLN A 707 -10.50 47.58 -4.07
C GLN A 707 -9.38 46.60 -4.48
N GLU A 708 -8.12 46.94 -4.22
CA GLU A 708 -6.96 46.04 -4.39
C GLU A 708 -7.07 44.80 -3.49
N LYS A 709 -7.45 44.95 -2.21
CA LYS A 709 -7.68 43.81 -1.31
C LYS A 709 -8.85 42.93 -1.77
N ARG A 710 -9.94 43.55 -2.24
CA ARG A 710 -11.09 42.83 -2.77
C ARG A 710 -10.75 42.09 -4.06
N GLN A 711 -9.89 42.68 -4.90
CA GLN A 711 -9.35 42.02 -6.08
C GLN A 711 -8.42 40.86 -5.69
N ALA A 712 -7.47 41.07 -4.77
CA ALA A 712 -6.58 40.01 -4.29
C ALA A 712 -7.35 38.84 -3.64
N LEU A 713 -8.44 39.11 -2.93
CA LEU A 713 -9.32 38.09 -2.37
C LEU A 713 -10.08 37.33 -3.48
N LYS A 714 -10.54 38.03 -4.51
CA LYS A 714 -11.19 37.42 -5.68
C LYS A 714 -10.20 36.57 -6.48
N ASP A 715 -8.96 37.03 -6.64
CA ASP A 715 -7.88 36.29 -7.30
C ASP A 715 -7.52 35.03 -6.50
N ALA A 716 -7.43 35.13 -5.16
CA ALA A 716 -7.20 33.99 -4.28
C ALA A 716 -8.36 32.97 -4.31
N LEU A 717 -9.61 33.45 -4.35
CA LEU A 717 -10.80 32.60 -4.48
C LEU A 717 -10.81 31.87 -5.85
N THR A 718 -10.48 32.60 -6.92
CA THR A 718 -10.40 32.03 -8.27
C THR A 718 -9.29 30.98 -8.35
N ALA A 719 -8.12 31.23 -7.76
CA ALA A 719 -7.03 30.27 -7.67
C ALA A 719 -7.41 29.02 -6.84
N ALA A 720 -8.14 29.20 -5.74
CA ALA A 720 -8.64 28.09 -4.92
C ALA A 720 -9.69 27.25 -5.67
N GLN A 721 -10.59 27.88 -6.43
CA GLN A 721 -11.60 27.21 -7.25
C GLN A 721 -10.95 26.44 -8.41
N GLN A 722 -9.99 27.04 -9.11
CA GLN A 722 -9.21 26.37 -10.15
C GLN A 722 -8.46 25.14 -9.59
N GLY A 723 -7.87 25.25 -8.40
CA GLY A 723 -7.20 24.13 -7.73
C GLY A 723 -8.16 23.02 -7.25
N ALA A 724 -9.43 23.32 -7.02
CA ALA A 724 -10.46 22.34 -6.67
C ALA A 724 -11.00 21.64 -7.93
N GLU A 725 -11.27 22.40 -9.00
CA GLU A 725 -11.70 21.85 -10.29
C GLU A 725 -10.63 20.96 -10.93
N ALA A 726 -9.35 21.35 -10.85
CA ALA A 726 -8.23 20.53 -11.31
C ALA A 726 -8.14 19.19 -10.56
N ARG A 727 -8.37 19.18 -9.24
CA ARG A 727 -8.40 17.96 -8.42
C ARG A 727 -9.58 17.05 -8.77
N GLY A 728 -10.74 17.62 -9.06
CA GLY A 728 -11.91 16.87 -9.53
C GLY A 728 -11.67 16.22 -10.91
N ALA A 729 -11.09 16.97 -11.85
CA ALA A 729 -10.73 16.47 -13.17
C ALA A 729 -9.66 15.37 -13.12
N PHE A 730 -8.66 15.53 -12.23
CA PHE A 730 -7.64 14.53 -11.93
C PHE A 730 -8.26 13.21 -11.47
N MET A 731 -9.14 13.23 -10.46
CA MET A 731 -9.80 12.02 -9.95
C MET A 731 -10.64 11.30 -11.01
N SER A 732 -11.31 12.06 -11.88
CA SER A 732 -12.14 11.52 -12.97
C SER A 732 -11.29 10.81 -14.03
N ARG A 733 -10.19 11.43 -14.49
CA ARG A 733 -9.25 10.81 -15.44
C ARG A 733 -8.57 9.57 -14.85
N MET A 734 -8.15 9.64 -13.58
CA MET A 734 -7.55 8.51 -12.89
C MET A 734 -8.48 7.29 -12.80
N SER A 735 -9.76 7.51 -12.50
CA SER A 735 -10.75 6.43 -12.49
C SER A 735 -10.89 5.74 -13.84
N HIS A 736 -10.76 6.49 -14.95
CA HIS A 736 -10.83 5.94 -16.31
C HIS A 736 -9.57 5.16 -16.68
N GLU A 737 -8.39 5.72 -16.38
CA GLU A 737 -7.08 5.09 -16.62
C GLU A 737 -6.88 3.82 -15.80
N ILE A 738 -7.41 3.73 -14.58
CA ILE A 738 -7.38 2.51 -13.74
C ILE A 738 -8.34 1.43 -14.27
N ARG A 739 -9.52 1.83 -14.75
CA ARG A 739 -10.58 0.90 -15.19
C ARG A 739 -10.23 0.18 -16.48
N THR A 740 -9.47 0.82 -17.38
CA THR A 740 -9.12 0.28 -18.70
C THR A 740 -8.22 -0.97 -18.64
N PRO A 741 -7.06 -0.97 -17.96
CA PRO A 741 -6.25 -2.18 -17.79
C PRO A 741 -6.95 -3.21 -16.90
N LEU A 742 -7.71 -2.80 -15.89
CA LEU A 742 -8.49 -3.72 -15.06
C LEU A 742 -9.49 -4.54 -15.88
N ASN A 743 -10.20 -3.90 -16.81
CA ASN A 743 -11.12 -4.58 -17.71
C ASN A 743 -10.39 -5.48 -18.73
N ALA A 744 -9.18 -5.11 -19.16
CA ALA A 744 -8.37 -5.94 -20.04
C ALA A 744 -7.84 -7.20 -19.34
N ILE A 745 -7.40 -7.10 -18.08
CA ILE A 745 -7.03 -8.25 -17.23
C ILE A 745 -8.20 -9.22 -17.14
N LEU A 746 -9.36 -8.71 -16.72
CA LEU A 746 -10.58 -9.52 -16.59
C LEU A 746 -10.99 -10.14 -17.94
N GLY A 747 -10.89 -9.38 -19.03
CA GLY A 747 -11.20 -9.85 -20.38
C GLY A 747 -10.26 -10.96 -20.86
N TYR A 748 -8.95 -10.82 -20.71
CA TYR A 748 -7.99 -11.85 -21.13
C TYR A 748 -8.01 -13.08 -20.22
N LEU A 749 -8.23 -12.93 -18.91
CA LEU A 749 -8.45 -14.08 -18.01
C LEU A 749 -9.72 -14.85 -18.40
N THR A 750 -10.77 -14.14 -18.81
CA THR A 750 -12.01 -14.75 -19.33
C THR A 750 -11.76 -15.50 -20.66
N ILE A 751 -10.95 -14.95 -21.56
CA ILE A 751 -10.58 -15.62 -22.82
C ILE A 751 -9.66 -16.82 -22.55
N ALA A 752 -8.74 -16.74 -21.59
CA ALA A 752 -7.90 -17.86 -21.16
C ALA A 752 -8.75 -19.01 -20.60
N GLY A 753 -9.66 -18.70 -19.67
CA GLY A 753 -10.57 -19.68 -19.07
C GLY A 753 -11.53 -20.35 -20.07
N THR A 754 -11.82 -19.72 -21.21
CA THR A 754 -12.64 -20.32 -22.28
C THR A 754 -11.83 -21.13 -23.30
N ASN A 755 -10.50 -21.03 -23.29
CA ASN A 755 -9.60 -21.73 -24.21
C ASN A 755 -8.63 -22.69 -23.49
N LEU A 756 -9.08 -23.31 -22.38
CA LEU A 756 -8.29 -24.24 -21.55
C LEU A 756 -7.67 -25.43 -22.32
N ARG A 757 -8.27 -25.83 -23.46
CA ARG A 757 -7.78 -26.91 -24.32
C ARG A 757 -6.84 -26.45 -25.44
N ASN A 758 -6.60 -25.13 -25.56
CA ASN A 758 -5.67 -24.55 -26.53
C ASN A 758 -4.53 -23.88 -25.76
N PRO A 759 -3.43 -24.62 -25.50
CA PRO A 759 -2.34 -24.13 -24.67
C PRO A 759 -1.67 -22.87 -25.23
N ASP A 760 -1.58 -22.72 -26.56
CA ASP A 760 -1.00 -21.53 -27.19
C ASP A 760 -1.83 -20.28 -26.95
N LYS A 761 -3.16 -20.39 -27.10
CA LYS A 761 -4.09 -19.28 -26.88
C LYS A 761 -4.25 -18.93 -25.40
N MET A 762 -4.13 -19.93 -24.52
CA MET A 762 -4.11 -19.72 -23.07
C MET A 762 -2.84 -19.00 -22.63
N LYS A 763 -1.67 -19.41 -23.14
CA LYS A 763 -0.39 -18.72 -22.90
C LYS A 763 -0.42 -17.27 -23.39
N GLU A 764 -0.98 -17.04 -24.58
CA GLU A 764 -1.18 -15.68 -25.13
C GLU A 764 -2.09 -14.82 -24.23
N CYS A 765 -3.22 -15.36 -23.77
CA CYS A 765 -4.17 -14.63 -22.93
C CYS A 765 -3.63 -14.36 -21.52
N LEU A 766 -2.92 -15.33 -20.92
CA LEU A 766 -2.23 -15.14 -19.64
C LEU A 766 -1.14 -14.08 -19.78
N GLY A 767 -0.35 -14.11 -20.85
CA GLY A 767 0.65 -13.07 -21.13
C GLY A 767 0.03 -11.67 -21.32
N LYS A 768 -1.11 -11.56 -22.02
CA LYS A 768 -1.82 -10.29 -22.19
C LYS A 768 -2.51 -9.80 -20.90
N SER A 769 -2.98 -10.71 -20.06
CA SER A 769 -3.50 -10.39 -18.72
C SER A 769 -2.40 -9.90 -17.80
N GLU A 770 -1.27 -10.59 -17.77
CA GLU A 770 -0.08 -10.19 -17.00
C GLU A 770 0.41 -8.81 -17.45
N PHE A 771 0.45 -8.56 -18.76
CA PHE A 771 0.77 -7.26 -19.31
C PHE A 771 -0.19 -6.17 -18.80
N ALA A 772 -1.50 -6.40 -18.85
CA ALA A 772 -2.50 -5.44 -18.36
C ALA A 772 -2.41 -5.21 -16.84
N ALA A 773 -2.07 -6.24 -16.05
CA ALA A 773 -1.85 -6.13 -14.60
C ALA A 773 -0.62 -5.29 -14.26
N ARG A 774 0.49 -5.50 -14.98
CA ARG A 774 1.69 -4.66 -14.86
C ARG A 774 1.40 -3.20 -15.23
N GLN A 775 0.61 -2.97 -16.28
CA GLN A 775 0.17 -1.62 -16.64
C GLN A 775 -0.62 -0.97 -15.49
N LEU A 776 -1.60 -1.64 -14.90
CA LEU A 776 -2.37 -1.12 -13.78
C LEU A 776 -1.50 -0.75 -12.57
N LEU A 777 -0.56 -1.64 -12.20
CA LEU A 777 0.37 -1.38 -11.09
C LEU A 777 1.24 -0.14 -11.35
N ASN A 778 1.69 0.07 -12.59
CA ASN A 778 2.42 1.28 -12.96
C ASN A 778 1.56 2.54 -12.78
N ILE A 779 0.28 2.51 -13.15
CA ILE A 779 -0.65 3.66 -12.96
C ILE A 779 -0.81 3.98 -11.47
N VAL A 780 -1.00 2.95 -10.63
CA VAL A 780 -1.15 3.13 -9.18
C VAL A 780 0.12 3.71 -8.57
N ASN A 781 1.28 3.17 -8.95
CA ASN A 781 2.57 3.65 -8.46
C ASN A 781 2.86 5.09 -8.93
N ASP A 782 2.54 5.45 -10.17
CA ASP A 782 2.68 6.82 -10.70
C ASP A 782 1.86 7.84 -9.89
N VAL A 783 0.64 7.48 -9.49
CA VAL A 783 -0.23 8.33 -8.65
C VAL A 783 0.34 8.50 -7.24
N LEU A 784 0.82 7.40 -6.65
CA LEU A 784 1.42 7.42 -5.32
C LEU A 784 2.71 8.25 -5.32
N ASP A 785 3.53 8.12 -6.37
CA ASP A 785 4.74 8.92 -6.55
C ASP A 785 4.41 10.41 -6.69
N ILE A 786 3.41 10.80 -7.51
CA ILE A 786 2.98 12.21 -7.61
C ILE A 786 2.46 12.73 -6.27
N SER A 787 1.66 11.95 -5.54
CA SER A 787 1.17 12.35 -4.21
C SER A 787 2.31 12.52 -3.20
N ALA A 788 3.32 11.65 -3.24
CA ALA A 788 4.51 11.74 -2.40
C ALA A 788 5.40 12.94 -2.76
N ILE A 789 5.49 13.30 -4.04
CA ILE A 789 6.21 14.47 -4.55
C ILE A 789 5.49 15.76 -4.11
N GLU A 790 4.19 15.90 -4.38
CA GLU A 790 3.41 17.11 -4.04
C GLU A 790 3.34 17.37 -2.53
N SER A 791 3.32 16.31 -1.73
CA SER A 791 3.34 16.42 -0.26
C SER A 791 4.74 16.64 0.34
N GLY A 792 5.79 16.65 -0.49
CA GLY A 792 7.17 16.81 -0.05
C GLY A 792 7.70 15.66 0.81
N LYS A 793 7.03 14.50 0.81
CA LYS A 793 7.38 13.32 1.62
C LYS A 793 8.40 12.41 0.95
N MET A 794 8.57 12.53 -0.37
CA MET A 794 9.50 11.71 -1.13
C MET A 794 10.97 12.08 -0.83
N LYS A 795 11.80 11.07 -0.55
CA LYS A 795 13.24 11.21 -0.30
C LYS A 795 14.02 10.44 -1.36
N ILE A 796 15.16 11.00 -1.78
CA ILE A 796 16.13 10.32 -2.66
C ILE A 796 17.08 9.52 -1.78
N ALA A 797 17.18 8.22 -2.03
CA ALA A 797 18.13 7.35 -1.35
C ALA A 797 19.58 7.68 -1.75
N ASN A 798 20.53 7.34 -0.90
CA ASN A 798 21.95 7.57 -1.17
C ASN A 798 22.72 6.31 -0.79
N GLU A 799 22.65 5.32 -1.66
CA GLU A 799 23.14 3.95 -1.47
C GLU A 799 24.18 3.61 -2.55
N VAL A 800 25.04 2.64 -2.27
CA VAL A 800 26.02 2.15 -3.26
C VAL A 800 25.31 1.24 -4.26
N PHE A 801 25.49 1.48 -5.55
CA PHE A 801 24.96 0.64 -6.61
C PHE A 801 25.93 0.52 -7.79
N ASN A 802 25.77 -0.54 -8.56
CA ASN A 802 26.57 -0.80 -9.75
C ASN A 802 25.80 -0.38 -11.02
N ILE A 803 26.28 0.61 -11.75
CA ILE A 803 25.61 1.11 -12.96
C ILE A 803 25.59 0.07 -14.09
N ARG A 804 26.57 -0.83 -14.15
CA ARG A 804 26.61 -1.91 -15.13
C ARG A 804 25.41 -2.84 -14.95
N GLU A 805 25.08 -3.24 -13.73
CA GLU A 805 23.93 -4.11 -13.47
C GLU A 805 22.62 -3.43 -13.87
N LEU A 806 22.46 -2.16 -13.51
CA LEU A 806 21.30 -1.36 -13.88
C LEU A 806 21.11 -1.27 -15.42
N ILE A 807 22.16 -0.87 -16.13
CA ILE A 807 22.09 -0.68 -17.59
C ILE A 807 21.97 -2.02 -18.32
N SER A 808 22.60 -3.09 -17.83
CA SER A 808 22.44 -4.43 -18.40
C SER A 808 20.98 -4.90 -18.30
N GLY A 809 20.33 -4.67 -17.15
CA GLY A 809 18.91 -4.97 -16.96
C GLY A 809 18.01 -4.18 -17.92
N ILE A 810 18.23 -2.87 -18.03
CA ILE A 810 17.49 -2.01 -18.97
C ILE A 810 17.70 -2.47 -20.42
N THR A 811 18.93 -2.81 -20.77
CA THR A 811 19.29 -3.25 -22.12
C THR A 811 18.56 -4.53 -22.49
N SER A 812 18.53 -5.52 -21.60
CA SER A 812 17.84 -6.80 -21.82
C SER A 812 16.34 -6.60 -22.07
N ILE A 813 15.69 -5.73 -21.27
CA ILE A 813 14.25 -5.45 -21.39
C ILE A 813 13.93 -4.79 -22.74
N PHE A 814 14.62 -3.71 -23.09
CA PHE A 814 14.27 -2.93 -24.27
C PHE A 814 14.83 -3.52 -25.57
N HIS A 815 15.91 -4.30 -25.52
CA HIS A 815 16.37 -5.05 -26.69
C HIS A 815 15.30 -6.05 -27.13
N THR A 816 14.73 -6.82 -26.19
CA THR A 816 13.65 -7.77 -26.47
C THR A 816 12.40 -7.06 -27.01
N GLN A 817 11.92 -6.03 -26.29
CA GLN A 817 10.71 -5.29 -26.71
C GLN A 817 10.86 -4.57 -28.06
N ALA A 818 12.04 -4.02 -28.35
CA ALA A 818 12.30 -3.36 -29.62
C ALA A 818 12.41 -4.38 -30.75
N SER A 819 13.07 -5.52 -30.51
CA SER A 819 13.19 -6.62 -31.47
C SER A 819 11.82 -7.18 -31.87
N ASP A 820 10.93 -7.43 -30.90
CA ASP A 820 9.55 -7.87 -31.14
C ASP A 820 8.75 -6.89 -32.01
N LYS A 821 9.11 -5.60 -31.98
CA LYS A 821 8.48 -4.52 -32.77
C LYS A 821 9.25 -4.19 -34.06
N GLY A 822 10.34 -4.90 -34.36
CA GLY A 822 11.21 -4.61 -35.50
C GLY A 822 11.91 -3.24 -35.42
N VAL A 823 12.15 -2.71 -34.21
CA VAL A 823 12.89 -1.48 -33.95
C VAL A 823 14.32 -1.83 -33.55
N ASN A 824 15.30 -1.14 -34.13
CA ASN A 824 16.72 -1.34 -33.78
C ASN A 824 17.06 -0.56 -32.51
N PHE A 825 17.29 -1.27 -31.39
CA PHE A 825 17.68 -0.68 -30.12
C PHE A 825 19.17 -0.91 -29.83
N ARG A 826 19.89 0.17 -29.53
CA ARG A 826 21.32 0.13 -29.20
C ARG A 826 21.66 0.96 -27.98
N VAL A 827 22.66 0.50 -27.24
CA VAL A 827 23.23 1.20 -26.09
C VAL A 827 24.70 1.48 -26.37
N PHE A 828 25.13 2.73 -26.21
CA PHE A 828 26.49 3.19 -26.39
C PHE A 828 27.05 3.75 -25.08
N LEU A 829 28.27 3.36 -24.73
CA LEU A 829 28.99 3.92 -23.59
C LEU A 829 30.11 4.84 -24.08
N SER A 830 30.45 5.87 -23.31
CA SER A 830 31.56 6.77 -23.64
C SER A 830 32.22 7.29 -22.37
N ASP A 831 33.54 7.12 -22.27
CA ASP A 831 34.39 7.61 -21.17
C ASP A 831 33.95 7.19 -19.76
N LEU A 832 33.11 6.14 -19.63
CA LEU A 832 32.66 5.65 -18.33
C LEU A 832 33.83 4.98 -17.60
N THR A 833 34.28 5.59 -16.51
CA THR A 833 35.39 5.09 -15.69
C THR A 833 34.93 4.53 -14.35
N GLU A 834 33.83 5.04 -13.81
CA GLU A 834 33.29 4.65 -12.51
C GLU A 834 32.01 3.83 -12.71
N GLU A 835 32.06 2.55 -12.33
CA GLU A 835 30.90 1.64 -12.41
C GLU A 835 30.16 1.51 -11.06
N GLU A 836 30.83 1.74 -9.93
CA GLU A 836 30.23 1.76 -8.59
C GLU A 836 29.93 3.21 -8.17
N LEU A 837 28.65 3.51 -7.98
CA LEU A 837 28.13 4.85 -7.75
C LEU A 837 27.37 4.91 -6.43
N MET A 838 27.27 6.09 -5.84
CA MET A 838 26.44 6.36 -4.67
C MET A 838 25.26 7.26 -5.06
N GLY A 839 24.04 6.77 -4.86
CA GLY A 839 22.81 7.48 -5.21
C GLY A 839 21.58 6.59 -5.10
N ASP A 840 20.53 6.92 -5.86
CA ASP A 840 19.27 6.19 -5.86
C ASP A 840 19.12 5.41 -7.16
N GLN A 841 19.52 4.13 -7.16
CA GLN A 841 19.43 3.25 -8.32
C GLN A 841 17.99 3.10 -8.80
N PHE A 842 17.03 3.01 -7.88
CA PHE A 842 15.63 2.78 -8.20
C PHE A 842 15.05 3.99 -8.96
N ARG A 843 15.33 5.21 -8.51
CA ARG A 843 14.85 6.43 -9.19
C ARG A 843 15.57 6.69 -10.51
N LEU A 844 16.86 6.36 -10.61
CA LEU A 844 17.55 6.38 -11.90
C LEU A 844 16.92 5.38 -12.89
N ASN A 845 16.62 4.17 -12.44
CA ASN A 845 15.94 3.15 -13.24
C ASN A 845 14.59 3.68 -13.75
N GLN A 846 13.79 4.26 -12.86
CA GLN A 846 12.47 4.83 -13.18
C GLN A 846 12.55 5.94 -14.24
N VAL A 847 13.54 6.84 -14.13
CA VAL A 847 13.80 7.89 -15.14
C VAL A 847 14.09 7.28 -16.51
N LEU A 848 14.98 6.29 -16.58
CA LEU A 848 15.38 5.69 -17.86
C LEU A 848 14.26 4.85 -18.46
N LEU A 849 13.56 4.04 -17.68
CA LEU A 849 12.41 3.24 -18.13
C LEU A 849 11.30 4.12 -18.74
N ASN A 850 10.99 5.26 -18.10
CA ASN A 850 9.95 6.17 -18.57
C ASN A 850 10.27 6.81 -19.93
N ILE A 851 11.54 7.16 -20.17
CA ILE A 851 11.94 7.77 -21.44
C ILE A 851 12.10 6.70 -22.53
N LEU A 852 12.75 5.58 -22.22
CA LEU A 852 13.02 4.50 -23.18
C LEU A 852 11.75 3.79 -23.64
N SER A 853 10.80 3.55 -22.75
CA SER A 853 9.49 2.99 -23.12
C SER A 853 8.75 3.89 -24.11
N ASN A 854 8.77 5.21 -23.91
CA ASN A 854 8.21 6.16 -24.86
C ASN A 854 8.97 6.16 -26.20
N ALA A 855 10.31 6.12 -26.17
CA ALA A 855 11.13 6.08 -27.37
C ALA A 855 10.82 4.83 -28.24
N VAL A 856 10.77 3.63 -27.65
CA VAL A 856 10.43 2.39 -28.37
C VAL A 856 8.97 2.42 -28.86
N LYS A 857 8.06 2.92 -28.02
CA LYS A 857 6.63 3.00 -28.33
C LYS A 857 6.29 3.92 -29.51
N PHE A 858 6.92 5.09 -29.62
CA PHE A 858 6.64 6.07 -30.67
C PHE A 858 7.51 5.92 -31.93
N THR A 859 8.48 5.00 -31.91
CA THR A 859 9.26 4.63 -33.08
C THR A 859 8.54 3.56 -33.91
N PRO A 860 8.32 3.77 -35.22
CA PRO A 860 7.72 2.76 -36.09
C PRO A 860 8.69 1.61 -36.40
N GLU A 861 8.17 0.50 -36.91
CA GLU A 861 8.97 -0.65 -37.40
C GLU A 861 10.02 -0.19 -38.43
N GLY A 862 11.24 -0.72 -38.33
CA GLY A 862 12.41 -0.28 -39.11
C GLY A 862 13.09 0.99 -38.58
N GLY A 863 12.52 1.64 -37.56
CA GLY A 863 13.14 2.78 -36.87
C GLY A 863 14.25 2.38 -35.90
N ARG A 864 14.90 3.38 -35.29
CA ARG A 864 16.05 3.22 -34.39
C ARG A 864 15.85 3.96 -33.08
N VAL A 865 16.21 3.31 -31.98
CA VAL A 865 16.30 3.90 -30.64
C VAL A 865 17.70 3.69 -30.10
N THR A 866 18.28 4.73 -29.51
CA THR A 866 19.66 4.74 -29.04
C THR A 866 19.75 5.34 -27.65
N LEU A 867 20.33 4.61 -26.69
CA LEU A 867 20.72 5.10 -25.38
C LEU A 867 22.24 5.33 -25.36
N SER A 868 22.70 6.56 -25.22
CA SER A 868 24.11 6.89 -25.03
C SER A 868 24.36 7.35 -23.60
N ILE A 869 25.35 6.75 -22.94
CA ILE A 869 25.74 7.10 -21.57
C ILE A 869 27.17 7.61 -21.61
N GLN A 870 27.33 8.88 -21.28
CA GLN A 870 28.63 9.55 -21.30
C GLN A 870 28.97 10.10 -19.93
N GLN A 871 30.16 9.77 -19.43
CA GLN A 871 30.74 10.45 -18.28
C GLN A 871 31.34 11.79 -18.74
N GLN A 872 30.78 12.90 -18.26
CA GLN A 872 31.23 14.25 -18.64
C GLN A 872 32.47 14.68 -17.85
N SER A 873 32.46 14.38 -16.55
CA SER A 873 33.54 14.69 -15.63
C SER A 873 33.43 13.82 -14.38
N ALA A 874 34.54 13.66 -13.67
CA ALA A 874 34.58 13.08 -12.34
C ALA A 874 35.54 13.90 -11.47
N ASP A 875 35.19 14.06 -10.20
CA ASP A 875 36.07 14.54 -9.14
C ASP A 875 36.27 13.43 -8.09
N ASP A 876 37.00 13.70 -7.01
CA ASP A 876 37.30 12.68 -5.99
C ASP A 876 36.07 12.18 -5.22
N GLN A 877 34.93 12.88 -5.29
CA GLN A 877 33.72 12.55 -4.55
C GLN A 877 32.51 12.27 -5.44
N ARG A 878 32.50 12.73 -6.70
CA ARG A 878 31.34 12.69 -7.58
C ARG A 878 31.69 12.43 -9.03
N VAL A 879 30.77 11.78 -9.72
CA VAL A 879 30.79 11.61 -11.19
C VAL A 879 29.54 12.24 -11.81
N TYR A 880 29.72 12.88 -12.96
CA TYR A 880 28.64 13.53 -13.71
C TYR A 880 28.36 12.72 -14.97
N LEU A 881 27.17 12.12 -15.03
CA LEU A 881 26.74 11.26 -16.11
C LEU A 881 25.65 11.95 -16.94
N GLN A 882 25.80 11.86 -18.25
CA GLN A 882 24.83 12.30 -19.23
C GLN A 882 24.22 11.09 -19.94
N PHE A 883 22.91 10.96 -19.84
CA PHE A 883 22.11 9.96 -20.54
C PHE A 883 21.40 10.64 -21.70
N ARG A 884 21.67 10.20 -22.93
CA ARG A 884 21.02 10.69 -24.15
C ARG A 884 20.22 9.56 -24.74
N ILE A 885 18.90 9.71 -24.82
CA ILE A 885 18.07 8.76 -25.53
C ILE A 885 17.50 9.41 -26.78
N LYS A 886 17.85 8.85 -27.93
CA LYS A 886 17.47 9.33 -29.26
C LYS A 886 16.59 8.30 -29.93
N ASP A 887 15.47 8.74 -30.47
CA ASP A 887 14.59 7.93 -31.30
C ASP A 887 14.45 8.53 -32.70
N SER A 888 14.12 7.69 -33.68
CA SER A 888 13.73 8.11 -35.03
C SER A 888 12.21 8.01 -35.22
N GLY A 889 11.45 8.27 -34.15
CA GLY A 889 9.99 8.16 -34.16
C GLY A 889 9.29 9.33 -34.83
N ILE A 890 8.00 9.46 -34.52
CA ILE A 890 7.12 10.47 -35.13
C ILE A 890 7.50 11.92 -34.76
N GLY A 891 8.33 12.12 -33.74
CA GLY A 891 8.73 13.45 -33.26
C GLY A 891 7.56 14.31 -32.78
N MET A 892 7.85 15.57 -32.45
CA MET A 892 6.88 16.50 -31.85
C MET A 892 6.83 17.86 -32.60
N PRO A 893 5.64 18.49 -32.71
CA PRO A 893 5.49 19.83 -33.27
C PRO A 893 6.19 20.91 -32.43
N LYS A 894 6.61 22.00 -33.09
CA LYS A 894 7.24 23.14 -32.42
C LYS A 894 6.31 23.75 -31.37
N GLY A 895 6.82 23.89 -30.14
CA GLY A 895 6.10 24.47 -29.00
C GLY A 895 5.48 23.46 -28.04
N TYR A 896 5.42 22.18 -28.42
CA TYR A 896 4.90 21.11 -27.55
C TYR A 896 5.85 20.76 -26.38
N GLU A 897 7.15 21.02 -26.54
CA GLU A 897 8.21 20.78 -25.53
C GLU A 897 7.89 21.42 -24.15
N SER A 898 7.24 22.59 -24.14
CA SER A 898 6.87 23.31 -22.91
C SER A 898 5.75 22.62 -22.11
N TRP A 899 4.93 21.81 -22.78
CA TRP A 899 3.76 21.12 -22.21
C TRP A 899 4.06 19.67 -21.87
N LEU A 900 5.11 19.08 -22.48
CA LEU A 900 5.50 17.68 -22.35
C LEU A 900 5.66 17.17 -20.91
N PHE A 901 6.06 18.03 -19.99
CA PHE A 901 6.33 17.67 -18.60
C PHE A 901 5.18 18.01 -17.64
N GLN A 902 4.05 18.50 -18.15
CA GLN A 902 2.86 18.75 -17.33
C GLN A 902 2.13 17.41 -17.07
N PRO A 903 1.61 17.19 -15.84
CA PRO A 903 0.87 15.97 -15.54
C PRO A 903 -0.38 15.84 -16.44
N PHE A 904 -0.62 14.63 -16.98
CA PHE A 904 -1.81 14.29 -17.79
C PHE A 904 -1.94 15.03 -19.13
N GLU A 905 -0.87 15.64 -19.62
CA GLU A 905 -0.85 16.20 -20.97
C GLU A 905 -0.51 15.13 -22.00
N GLN A 906 -1.26 15.11 -23.10
CA GLN A 906 -1.08 14.22 -24.25
C GLN A 906 -1.31 14.99 -25.54
N GLN A 907 -0.58 14.63 -26.60
CA GLN A 907 -0.49 15.49 -27.78
C GLN A 907 -1.81 15.56 -28.57
N ASP A 908 -2.54 14.44 -28.67
CA ASP A 908 -3.85 14.36 -29.34
C ASP A 908 -4.66 13.15 -28.83
N ALA A 909 -5.99 13.24 -28.88
CA ALA A 909 -6.90 12.14 -28.53
C ALA A 909 -6.71 10.88 -29.42
N THR A 910 -6.22 11.06 -30.65
CA THR A 910 -5.89 9.99 -31.60
C THR A 910 -4.60 9.25 -31.20
N THR A 911 -3.61 9.95 -30.66
CA THR A 911 -2.37 9.37 -30.12
C THR A 911 -2.66 8.58 -28.83
N ALA A 912 -3.57 9.09 -27.99
CA ALA A 912 -4.08 8.40 -26.80
C ALA A 912 -4.78 7.09 -27.14
N GLN A 913 -5.64 7.09 -28.17
CA GLN A 913 -6.32 5.88 -28.65
C GLN A 913 -5.37 4.85 -29.28
N ARG A 914 -4.33 5.30 -29.99
CA ARG A 914 -3.42 4.40 -30.73
C ARG A 914 -2.33 3.78 -29.88
N PHE A 915 -1.84 4.49 -28.86
CA PHE A 915 -0.67 4.07 -28.08
C PHE A 915 -0.91 4.01 -26.56
N GLY A 916 -2.00 4.55 -26.02
CA GLY A 916 -2.34 4.53 -24.58
C GLY A 916 -1.36 5.28 -23.65
N GLY A 917 -1.60 5.30 -22.33
CA GLY A 917 -0.65 5.78 -21.31
C GLY A 917 -1.21 6.87 -20.39
N THR A 918 -0.65 7.02 -19.19
CA THR A 918 -1.17 7.91 -18.13
C THR A 918 -0.90 9.40 -18.36
N GLY A 919 0.08 9.74 -19.21
CA GLY A 919 0.62 11.10 -19.32
C GLY A 919 1.39 11.55 -18.07
N LEU A 920 1.77 10.63 -17.16
CA LEU A 920 2.44 10.96 -15.91
C LEU A 920 3.94 10.72 -15.94
N GLY A 921 4.41 9.71 -16.68
CA GLY A 921 5.81 9.27 -16.66
C GLY A 921 6.83 10.38 -16.87
N LEU A 922 6.61 11.30 -17.82
CA LEU A 922 7.55 12.42 -18.06
C LEU A 922 7.47 13.51 -16.97
N SER A 923 6.29 13.78 -16.40
CA SER A 923 6.15 14.69 -15.27
C SER A 923 6.85 14.16 -14.01
N ILE A 924 6.73 12.86 -13.73
CA ILE A 924 7.47 12.15 -12.68
C ILE A 924 8.97 12.23 -12.96
N THR A 925 9.38 11.93 -14.19
CA THR A 925 10.78 11.99 -14.62
C THR A 925 11.40 13.36 -14.35
N LYS A 926 10.72 14.46 -14.71
CA LYS A 926 11.21 15.81 -14.46
C LYS A 926 11.37 16.10 -12.96
N ASN A 927 10.39 15.68 -12.15
CA ASN A 927 10.46 15.86 -10.70
C ASN A 927 11.59 15.04 -10.08
N LEU A 928 11.75 13.77 -10.46
CA LEU A 928 12.83 12.90 -9.99
C LEU A 928 14.21 13.47 -10.36
N VAL A 929 14.41 13.87 -11.62
CA VAL A 929 15.66 14.49 -12.06
C VAL A 929 15.94 15.77 -11.27
N SER A 930 14.93 16.60 -11.02
CA SER A 930 15.07 17.82 -10.21
C SER A 930 15.43 17.52 -8.74
N MET A 931 14.83 16.49 -8.14
CA MET A 931 15.14 16.04 -6.78
C MET A 931 16.54 15.44 -6.67
N MET A 932 17.00 14.75 -7.72
CA MET A 932 18.38 14.26 -7.87
C MET A 932 19.37 15.38 -8.26
N LYS A 933 18.92 16.65 -8.28
CA LYS A 933 19.72 17.84 -8.61
C LYS A 933 20.31 17.81 -10.02
N GLY A 934 19.63 17.16 -10.96
CA GLY A 934 19.99 17.09 -12.37
C GLY A 934 19.18 18.01 -13.27
N THR A 935 19.39 17.86 -14.58
CA THR A 935 18.60 18.54 -15.62
C THR A 935 18.09 17.56 -16.66
N ILE A 936 16.93 17.87 -17.25
CA ILE A 936 16.38 17.13 -18.39
C ILE A 936 15.99 18.12 -19.48
N ASP A 937 16.48 17.86 -20.69
CA ASP A 937 16.23 18.66 -21.89
C ASP A 937 15.72 17.76 -23.02
N VAL A 938 14.89 18.32 -23.91
CA VAL A 938 14.34 17.62 -25.07
C VAL A 938 14.55 18.45 -26.33
N LYS A 939 14.90 17.77 -27.43
CA LYS A 939 14.89 18.34 -28.78
C LYS A 939 14.11 17.41 -29.68
N SER A 940 13.09 17.91 -30.37
CA SER A 940 12.33 17.07 -31.31
C SER A 940 11.84 17.85 -32.52
N GLU A 941 11.73 17.14 -33.63
CA GLU A 941 11.15 17.65 -34.87
C GLU A 941 10.18 16.61 -35.44
N GLU A 942 9.00 17.05 -35.84
CA GLU A 942 7.94 16.21 -36.39
C GLU A 942 8.45 15.42 -37.61
N GLY A 943 8.26 14.10 -37.57
CA GLY A 943 8.74 13.15 -38.57
C GLY A 943 10.24 12.79 -38.51
N GLN A 944 11.01 13.40 -37.60
CA GLN A 944 12.47 13.17 -37.46
C GLN A 944 12.86 12.53 -36.11
N GLY A 945 11.92 12.37 -35.19
CA GLY A 945 12.11 11.77 -33.87
C GLY A 945 12.43 12.76 -32.75
N SER A 946 12.86 12.25 -31.60
CA SER A 946 13.20 13.04 -30.42
C SER A 946 14.57 12.67 -29.83
N LEU A 947 15.16 13.63 -29.10
CA LEU A 947 16.38 13.47 -28.31
C LEU A 947 16.13 14.00 -26.91
N PHE A 948 16.11 13.09 -25.93
CA PHE A 948 16.09 13.41 -24.52
C PHE A 948 17.51 13.40 -23.96
N THR A 949 17.88 14.43 -23.20
CA THR A 949 19.18 14.55 -22.54
C THR A 949 18.97 14.73 -21.05
N VAL A 950 19.44 13.79 -20.24
CA VAL A 950 19.34 13.81 -18.78
C VAL A 950 20.75 13.90 -18.19
N ASN A 951 21.01 14.90 -17.37
CA ASN A 951 22.29 15.07 -16.68
C ASN A 951 22.11 14.84 -15.18
N LEU A 952 22.86 13.90 -14.60
CA LEU A 952 22.79 13.55 -13.18
C LEU A 952 24.20 13.47 -12.58
N SER A 953 24.29 13.75 -11.27
CA SER A 953 25.53 13.59 -10.51
C SER A 953 25.36 12.50 -9.46
N PHE A 954 26.33 11.59 -9.35
CA PHE A 954 26.36 10.53 -8.35
C PHE A 954 27.60 10.67 -7.48
N GLY A 955 27.53 10.20 -6.23
CA GLY A 955 28.71 10.10 -5.37
C GLY A 955 29.60 8.91 -5.75
N ILE A 956 30.85 8.90 -5.29
CA ILE A 956 31.78 7.78 -5.44
C ILE A 956 32.03 7.18 -4.04
N PRO A 957 31.92 5.85 -3.84
CA PRO A 957 32.17 5.23 -2.53
C PRO A 957 33.61 5.42 -2.02
N GLU A 958 33.79 5.68 -0.71
CA GLU A 958 35.12 5.88 -0.08
C GLU A 958 36.00 4.60 -0.09
N THR A 959 35.41 3.42 -0.25
CA THR A 959 36.09 2.10 -0.26
C THR A 959 36.99 1.86 -1.48
N ARG A 960 37.19 2.86 -2.34
CA ARG A 960 37.94 2.88 -3.61
C ARG A 960 39.35 2.27 -3.59
N ARG A 961 39.94 1.93 -2.43
CA ARG A 961 41.40 1.80 -2.29
C ARG A 961 42.03 0.41 -2.29
N ILE A 962 41.31 -0.70 -2.39
CA ILE A 962 41.99 -2.01 -2.36
C ILE A 962 41.35 -3.04 -3.29
N ARG A 963 41.55 -2.92 -4.61
CA ARG A 963 41.65 -4.06 -5.55
C ARG A 963 42.46 -3.68 -6.80
N GLU A 964 43.72 -3.32 -6.64
CA GLU A 964 44.67 -3.49 -7.74
C GLU A 964 45.14 -4.96 -7.73
N LYS A 965 44.42 -5.83 -8.43
CA LYS A 965 45.08 -7.02 -8.96
C LYS A 965 45.81 -6.57 -10.21
N VAL A 966 47.14 -6.46 -10.10
CA VAL A 966 48.03 -6.18 -11.22
C VAL A 966 48.00 -7.40 -12.15
N TYR A 967 47.04 -7.43 -13.09
CA TYR A 967 47.11 -8.30 -14.27
C TYR A 967 47.75 -7.48 -15.38
N ASP A 968 48.81 -8.02 -15.97
CA ASP A 968 49.49 -7.43 -17.12
C ASP A 968 48.94 -8.07 -18.40
N PHE A 969 48.16 -7.31 -19.15
CA PHE A 969 47.55 -7.77 -20.42
C PHE A 969 48.40 -7.41 -21.65
N SER A 970 49.58 -6.80 -21.46
CA SER A 970 50.44 -6.34 -22.57
C SER A 970 50.91 -7.45 -23.52
N SER A 971 50.86 -8.70 -23.05
CA SER A 971 51.22 -9.89 -23.83
C SER A 971 50.08 -10.46 -24.68
N LEU A 972 48.85 -9.95 -24.58
CA LEU A 972 47.71 -10.41 -25.37
C LEU A 972 47.60 -9.65 -26.69
N HIS A 973 47.39 -10.41 -27.77
CA HIS A 973 47.10 -9.89 -29.10
C HIS A 973 45.63 -10.19 -29.45
N VAL A 974 44.80 -9.15 -29.48
CA VAL A 974 43.34 -9.27 -29.65
C VAL A 974 42.90 -8.79 -31.03
N LEU A 975 42.23 -9.62 -31.81
CA LEU A 975 41.55 -9.20 -33.03
C LEU A 975 40.09 -8.86 -32.71
N VAL A 976 39.61 -7.70 -33.12
CA VAL A 976 38.23 -7.28 -32.86
C VAL A 976 37.51 -7.08 -34.19
N LEU A 977 36.41 -7.82 -34.37
CA LEU A 977 35.57 -7.77 -35.55
C LEU A 977 34.16 -7.29 -35.16
N PHE A 978 33.90 -6.01 -35.43
CA PHE A 978 32.64 -5.32 -35.13
C PHE A 978 32.12 -4.63 -36.38
N ASP A 979 30.81 -4.42 -36.51
CA ASP A 979 30.27 -3.67 -37.65
C ASP A 979 30.64 -2.17 -37.55
N GLU A 980 30.55 -1.44 -38.68
CA GLU A 980 30.79 0.01 -38.77
C GLU A 980 29.82 0.86 -37.92
N ASN A 981 28.82 0.21 -37.37
CA ASN A 981 27.62 0.74 -36.74
C ASN A 981 27.59 0.41 -35.22
N GLY A 982 28.64 -0.25 -34.72
CA GLY A 982 28.78 -0.82 -33.39
C GLY A 982 29.59 0.06 -32.45
N ASP A 983 29.73 -0.39 -31.20
CA ASP A 983 30.31 0.39 -30.10
C ASP A 983 31.85 0.28 -30.04
N TYR A 984 32.50 0.33 -31.21
CA TYR A 984 33.92 0.03 -31.35
C TYR A 984 34.84 1.11 -30.76
N GLN A 985 34.41 2.37 -30.73
CA GLN A 985 35.21 3.50 -30.21
C GLN A 985 35.43 3.42 -28.70
N TYR A 986 34.39 3.01 -27.96
CA TYR A 986 34.51 2.81 -26.52
C TYR A 986 35.32 1.56 -26.20
N LEU A 987 35.12 0.47 -26.95
CA LEU A 987 35.93 -0.73 -26.81
C LEU A 987 37.42 -0.46 -27.09
N GLU A 988 37.73 0.36 -28.12
CA GLU A 988 39.09 0.84 -28.40
C GLU A 988 39.68 1.59 -27.20
N THR A 989 38.89 2.48 -26.60
CA THR A 989 39.28 3.22 -25.38
C THR A 989 39.53 2.27 -24.20
N LEU A 990 38.71 1.23 -24.02
CA LEU A 990 38.89 0.24 -22.96
C LEU A 990 40.14 -0.62 -23.18
N LEU A 991 40.35 -1.13 -24.40
CA LEU A 991 41.52 -1.94 -24.75
C LEU A 991 42.82 -1.13 -24.60
N GLY A 992 42.82 0.13 -25.04
CA GLY A 992 43.94 1.04 -24.84
C GLY A 992 44.22 1.35 -23.37
N ARG A 993 43.20 1.51 -22.52
CA ARG A 993 43.37 1.71 -21.07
C ARG A 993 43.90 0.48 -20.33
N LEU A 994 43.71 -0.71 -20.89
CA LEU A 994 44.21 -1.97 -20.35
C LEU A 994 45.61 -2.32 -20.92
N ASP A 995 46.22 -1.43 -21.71
CA ASP A 995 47.51 -1.63 -22.39
C ASP A 995 47.58 -2.93 -23.24
N ILE A 996 46.46 -3.29 -23.90
CA ILE A 996 46.36 -4.50 -24.74
C ILE A 996 46.80 -4.18 -26.17
N THR A 997 47.53 -5.11 -26.80
CA THR A 997 47.81 -5.02 -28.25
C THR A 997 46.59 -5.54 -29.01
N TYR A 998 46.00 -4.73 -29.89
CA TYR A 998 44.82 -5.14 -30.64
C TYR A 998 44.83 -4.67 -32.10
N ASP A 999 44.14 -5.43 -32.95
CA ASP A 999 43.81 -5.05 -34.31
C ASP A 999 42.29 -4.99 -34.47
N MET A 1000 41.78 -3.90 -35.03
CA MET A 1000 40.36 -3.75 -35.34
C MET A 1000 40.12 -4.03 -36.83
N THR A 1001 38.98 -4.61 -37.15
CA THR A 1001 38.49 -4.75 -38.53
C THR A 1001 36.98 -4.69 -38.55
N LEU A 1002 36.44 -4.16 -39.65
CA LEU A 1002 35.00 -4.00 -39.85
C LEU A 1002 34.43 -5.01 -40.84
N LYS A 1003 35.28 -5.83 -41.46
CA LYS A 1003 34.90 -6.77 -42.51
C LYS A 1003 35.51 -8.14 -42.26
N THR A 1004 34.70 -9.17 -42.43
CA THR A 1004 35.12 -10.56 -42.22
C THR A 1004 36.28 -10.95 -43.14
N GLU A 1005 36.31 -10.49 -44.38
CA GLU A 1005 37.39 -10.80 -45.32
C GLU A 1005 38.74 -10.23 -44.85
N GLU A 1006 38.75 -9.00 -44.33
CA GLU A 1006 39.96 -8.36 -43.79
C GLU A 1006 40.41 -9.05 -42.50
N ALA A 1007 39.48 -9.51 -41.65
CA ALA A 1007 39.79 -10.32 -40.49
C ALA A 1007 40.53 -11.61 -40.87
N LEU A 1008 40.04 -12.31 -41.90
CA LEU A 1008 40.66 -13.54 -42.41
C LEU A 1008 42.04 -13.26 -43.03
N GLU A 1009 42.21 -12.17 -43.76
CA GLU A 1009 43.51 -11.72 -44.29
C GLU A 1009 44.51 -11.42 -43.17
N LYS A 1010 44.08 -10.73 -42.10
CA LYS A 1010 44.92 -10.44 -40.93
C LYS A 1010 45.33 -11.72 -40.19
N ILE A 1011 44.41 -12.66 -40.01
CA ILE A 1011 44.69 -13.98 -39.42
C ILE A 1011 45.66 -14.79 -40.31
N ALA A 1012 45.53 -14.70 -41.63
CA ALA A 1012 46.44 -15.37 -42.56
C ALA A 1012 47.84 -14.73 -42.57
N CYS A 1013 47.93 -13.40 -42.51
CA CYS A 1013 49.20 -12.66 -42.50
C CYS A 1013 49.93 -12.77 -41.15
N SER A 1014 49.21 -12.87 -40.03
CA SER A 1014 49.80 -13.03 -38.70
C SER A 1014 50.52 -14.38 -38.52
N LYS A 1015 50.05 -15.42 -39.22
CA LYS A 1015 50.76 -16.71 -39.37
C LYS A 1015 52.13 -16.57 -40.05
N GLU A 1016 52.26 -15.73 -41.07
CA GLU A 1016 53.53 -15.54 -41.78
C GLU A 1016 54.59 -14.80 -40.95
N LYS A 1017 54.15 -14.04 -39.93
CA LYS A 1017 55.00 -13.22 -39.05
C LYS A 1017 55.28 -13.83 -37.67
N ASP A 1018 54.73 -15.01 -37.36
CA ASP A 1018 54.79 -15.66 -36.04
C ASP A 1018 54.16 -14.82 -34.90
N GLU A 1019 53.20 -13.97 -35.23
CA GLU A 1019 52.48 -13.04 -34.32
C GLU A 1019 50.99 -13.41 -34.24
N CYS A 1020 50.67 -14.66 -33.89
CA CYS A 1020 49.29 -15.16 -33.88
C CYS A 1020 48.41 -14.42 -32.86
N TYR A 1021 47.14 -14.19 -33.20
CA TYR A 1021 46.16 -13.63 -32.27
C TYR A 1021 45.80 -14.64 -31.17
N ASP A 1022 45.76 -14.19 -29.92
CA ASP A 1022 45.35 -15.00 -28.77
C ASP A 1022 43.82 -15.04 -28.65
N LEU A 1023 43.16 -13.92 -28.97
CA LEU A 1023 41.73 -13.70 -28.77
C LEU A 1023 41.11 -13.03 -29.99
N CYS A 1024 39.90 -13.40 -30.34
CA CYS A 1024 39.08 -12.67 -31.28
C CYS A 1024 37.74 -12.28 -30.65
N LEU A 1025 37.46 -10.97 -30.53
CA LEU A 1025 36.16 -10.45 -30.10
C LEU A 1025 35.28 -10.29 -31.35
N ILE A 1026 34.16 -11.01 -31.39
CA ILE A 1026 33.25 -11.02 -32.54
C ILE A 1026 31.91 -10.41 -32.12
N ASP A 1027 31.44 -9.42 -32.88
CA ASP A 1027 30.06 -8.95 -32.77
C ASP A 1027 29.09 -10.06 -33.22
N TRP A 1028 28.40 -10.65 -32.25
CA TRP A 1028 27.56 -11.82 -32.47
C TRP A 1028 26.23 -11.46 -33.16
N ASP A 1029 25.71 -10.27 -32.87
CA ASP A 1029 24.40 -9.79 -33.34
C ASP A 1029 24.53 -8.94 -34.62
N ASN A 1030 25.61 -9.14 -35.38
CA ASN A 1030 25.82 -8.42 -36.63
C ASN A 1030 24.66 -8.72 -37.61
N PRO A 1031 23.94 -7.68 -38.08
CA PRO A 1031 22.76 -7.85 -38.92
C PRO A 1031 23.09 -8.30 -40.35
N GLU A 1032 24.33 -8.15 -40.81
CA GLU A 1032 24.73 -8.54 -42.18
C GLU A 1032 25.19 -10.00 -42.24
N ILE A 1033 26.05 -10.42 -41.30
CA ILE A 1033 26.59 -11.78 -41.24
C ILE A 1033 26.51 -12.27 -39.79
N PRO A 1034 25.74 -13.33 -39.48
CA PRO A 1034 25.64 -13.87 -38.13
C PRO A 1034 27.00 -14.30 -37.56
N GLY A 1035 27.23 -14.03 -36.27
CA GLY A 1035 28.49 -14.33 -35.59
C GLY A 1035 28.94 -15.79 -35.67
N GLU A 1036 27.99 -16.73 -35.72
CA GLU A 1036 28.26 -18.16 -35.90
C GLU A 1036 29.02 -18.46 -37.20
N ARG A 1037 28.57 -17.89 -38.32
CA ARG A 1037 29.21 -18.09 -39.62
C ARG A 1037 30.60 -17.48 -39.68
N VAL A 1038 30.78 -16.33 -39.02
CA VAL A 1038 32.07 -15.66 -38.90
C VAL A 1038 33.04 -16.49 -38.05
N ALA A 1039 32.56 -17.05 -36.93
CA ALA A 1039 33.35 -17.91 -36.07
C ALA A 1039 33.84 -19.18 -36.79
N GLU A 1040 32.97 -19.83 -37.57
CA GLU A 1040 33.33 -20.99 -38.39
C GLU A 1040 34.47 -20.65 -39.38
N GLN A 1041 34.33 -19.56 -40.13
CA GLN A 1041 35.32 -19.12 -41.11
C GLN A 1041 36.68 -18.80 -40.48
N ILE A 1042 36.68 -18.14 -39.33
CA ILE A 1042 37.90 -17.83 -38.57
C ILE A 1042 38.58 -19.12 -38.08
N LEU A 1043 37.82 -20.07 -37.54
CA LEU A 1043 38.36 -21.34 -37.02
C LEU A 1043 38.89 -22.27 -38.13
N GLU A 1044 38.31 -22.21 -39.34
CA GLU A 1044 38.82 -22.92 -40.52
C GLU A 1044 40.14 -22.31 -41.02
N ALA A 1045 40.23 -20.99 -41.13
CA ALA A 1045 41.43 -20.30 -41.60
C ALA A 1045 42.61 -20.40 -40.62
N ALA A 1046 42.34 -20.50 -39.31
CA ALA A 1046 43.37 -20.40 -38.27
C ALA A 1046 44.15 -21.70 -37.96
N ALA A 1047 43.80 -22.87 -38.51
CA ALA A 1047 44.49 -24.12 -38.12
C ALA A 1047 45.94 -24.25 -38.68
N PRO A 1048 46.95 -24.70 -37.90
CA PRO A 1048 46.98 -24.95 -36.45
C PRO A 1048 47.43 -23.70 -35.64
N GLY A 1049 46.75 -23.40 -34.53
CA GLY A 1049 46.99 -22.20 -33.69
C GLY A 1049 45.77 -21.28 -33.55
N LYS A 1050 44.58 -21.85 -33.31
CA LYS A 1050 43.30 -21.12 -33.39
C LYS A 1050 43.18 -20.07 -32.26
N PRO A 1051 42.86 -18.79 -32.56
CA PRO A 1051 42.55 -17.80 -31.55
C PRO A 1051 41.30 -18.21 -30.77
N MET A 1052 41.24 -17.85 -29.49
CA MET A 1052 40.01 -18.02 -28.70
C MET A 1052 38.95 -17.04 -29.20
N LEU A 1053 37.76 -17.52 -29.53
CA LEU A 1053 36.67 -16.64 -29.98
C LEU A 1053 35.79 -16.23 -28.80
N ILE A 1054 35.54 -14.94 -28.62
CA ILE A 1054 34.62 -14.41 -27.62
C ILE A 1054 33.48 -13.72 -28.35
N ALA A 1055 32.26 -14.20 -28.11
CA ALA A 1055 31.05 -13.57 -28.63
C ALA A 1055 30.73 -12.30 -27.85
N VAL A 1056 30.39 -11.21 -28.54
CA VAL A 1056 29.88 -9.99 -27.92
C VAL A 1056 28.44 -9.77 -28.37
N ALA A 1057 27.48 -9.95 -27.47
CA ALA A 1057 26.06 -10.07 -27.79
C ALA A 1057 25.12 -9.34 -26.81
N TYR A 1058 23.92 -8.96 -27.24
CA TYR A 1058 22.82 -8.43 -26.42
C TYR A 1058 22.04 -9.54 -25.70
N GLY A 1059 22.08 -10.77 -26.21
CA GLY A 1059 21.37 -11.94 -25.68
C GLY A 1059 22.21 -13.21 -25.67
N ASP A 1060 21.56 -14.35 -25.48
CA ASP A 1060 22.24 -15.65 -25.49
C ASP A 1060 22.65 -16.04 -26.92
N CYS A 1061 23.85 -16.60 -27.04
CA CYS A 1061 24.49 -16.98 -28.30
C CYS A 1061 23.95 -18.31 -28.85
N GLY A 1062 22.65 -18.38 -29.16
CA GLY A 1062 22.07 -19.43 -30.01
C GLY A 1062 22.33 -20.90 -29.61
N SER A 1063 22.27 -21.78 -30.61
CA SER A 1063 22.22 -23.25 -30.51
C SER A 1063 23.41 -23.89 -29.77
N GLN A 1064 23.26 -25.16 -29.38
CA GLN A 1064 24.30 -25.97 -28.74
C GLN A 1064 25.57 -26.11 -29.61
N GLU A 1065 25.45 -25.98 -30.93
CA GLU A 1065 26.54 -26.01 -31.91
C GLU A 1065 27.37 -24.72 -31.86
N ALA A 1066 26.71 -23.56 -31.78
CA ALA A 1066 27.33 -22.25 -31.62
C ALA A 1066 28.16 -22.12 -30.32
N ALA A 1067 27.67 -22.70 -29.22
CA ALA A 1067 28.37 -22.72 -27.94
C ALA A 1067 29.72 -23.49 -27.98
N GLY A 1068 29.86 -24.44 -28.92
CA GLY A 1068 31.11 -25.18 -29.13
C GLY A 1068 32.21 -24.40 -29.87
N LEU A 1069 31.85 -23.29 -30.53
CA LEU A 1069 32.76 -22.47 -31.35
C LEU A 1069 33.42 -21.32 -30.56
N ILE A 1070 32.86 -20.94 -29.40
CA ILE A 1070 33.28 -19.79 -28.60
C ILE A 1070 33.84 -20.21 -27.24
N GLY A 1071 34.86 -19.47 -26.77
CA GLY A 1071 35.48 -19.66 -25.46
C GLY A 1071 34.82 -18.87 -24.32
N GLY A 1072 33.89 -17.97 -24.64
CA GLY A 1072 33.16 -17.15 -23.69
C GLY A 1072 32.31 -16.08 -24.38
N THR A 1073 31.49 -15.37 -23.58
CA THR A 1073 30.57 -14.35 -24.08
C THR A 1073 30.65 -13.09 -23.22
N ILE A 1074 30.62 -11.92 -23.87
CA ILE A 1074 30.51 -10.60 -23.24
C ILE A 1074 29.15 -10.01 -23.61
N ARG A 1075 28.39 -9.57 -22.61
CA ARG A 1075 27.11 -8.88 -22.84
C ARG A 1075 27.32 -7.44 -23.26
N LYS A 1076 26.50 -6.95 -24.20
CA LYS A 1076 26.43 -5.54 -24.58
C LYS A 1076 25.49 -4.75 -23.66
N PRO A 1077 25.80 -3.47 -23.34
CA PRO A 1077 27.02 -2.77 -23.71
C PRO A 1077 28.25 -3.30 -22.94
N VAL A 1078 29.43 -3.23 -23.56
CA VAL A 1078 30.65 -3.80 -22.99
C VAL A 1078 31.19 -2.89 -21.88
N PHE A 1079 31.12 -3.33 -20.63
CA PHE A 1079 31.69 -2.62 -19.48
C PHE A 1079 33.17 -2.97 -19.25
N GLN A 1080 33.91 -2.08 -18.60
CA GLN A 1080 35.33 -2.29 -18.29
C GLN A 1080 35.51 -3.52 -17.40
N SER A 1081 34.65 -3.69 -16.38
CA SER A 1081 34.69 -4.87 -15.51
C SER A 1081 34.41 -6.17 -16.26
N SER A 1082 33.41 -6.19 -17.14
CA SER A 1082 33.06 -7.37 -17.95
C SER A 1082 34.19 -7.79 -18.89
N LEU A 1083 34.82 -6.82 -19.56
CA LEU A 1083 35.97 -7.07 -20.41
C LEU A 1083 37.17 -7.59 -19.58
N PHE A 1084 37.45 -6.95 -18.45
CA PHE A 1084 38.51 -7.36 -17.53
C PHE A 1084 38.31 -8.77 -16.98
N ASP A 1085 37.09 -9.15 -16.60
CA ASP A 1085 36.76 -10.47 -16.07
C ASP A 1085 37.00 -11.58 -17.11
N VAL A 1086 36.56 -11.35 -18.36
CA VAL A 1086 36.80 -12.30 -19.47
C VAL A 1086 38.29 -12.39 -19.77
N LEU A 1087 38.98 -11.26 -19.95
CA LEU A 1087 40.42 -11.26 -20.23
C LEU A 1087 41.24 -11.88 -19.12
N SER A 1088 40.87 -11.67 -17.85
CA SER A 1088 41.52 -12.31 -16.70
C SER A 1088 41.36 -13.83 -16.72
N ASN A 1089 40.20 -14.33 -17.10
CA ASN A 1089 39.95 -15.76 -17.25
C ASN A 1089 40.73 -16.35 -18.44
N VAL A 1090 40.81 -15.62 -19.56
CA VAL A 1090 41.61 -16.00 -20.73
C VAL A 1090 43.10 -16.03 -20.37
N CYS A 1091 43.64 -15.00 -19.71
CA CYS A 1091 45.02 -14.96 -19.23
C CYS A 1091 45.32 -16.11 -18.27
N ARG A 1092 44.42 -16.44 -17.34
CA ARG A 1092 44.57 -17.63 -16.48
C ARG A 1092 44.66 -18.89 -17.31
N ARG A 1093 43.80 -19.05 -18.32
CA ARG A 1093 43.79 -20.21 -19.21
C ARG A 1093 45.06 -20.30 -20.06
N CYS A 1094 45.53 -19.19 -20.64
CA CYS A 1094 46.80 -19.13 -21.39
C CYS A 1094 48.02 -19.35 -20.47
N ALA A 1095 48.01 -18.85 -19.23
CA ALA A 1095 49.05 -19.10 -18.23
C ALA A 1095 49.06 -20.57 -17.76
N LEU A 1096 47.89 -21.21 -17.69
CA LEU A 1096 47.73 -22.65 -17.42
C LEU A 1096 48.17 -23.50 -18.63
N GLU A 1097 47.97 -23.04 -19.86
CA GLU A 1097 48.43 -23.77 -21.07
C GLU A 1097 49.95 -23.70 -21.29
N ARG A 1098 50.63 -22.61 -20.87
CA ARG A 1098 52.10 -22.54 -20.82
C ARG A 1098 52.72 -23.31 -19.66
N THR A 1099 51.92 -23.64 -18.65
CA THR A 1099 52.33 -24.42 -17.48
C THR A 1099 51.59 -25.74 -17.52
N LYS A 1100 51.98 -26.64 -18.42
CA LYS A 1100 51.51 -28.04 -18.45
C LYS A 1100 51.82 -28.74 -17.13
N VAL A 1101 50.92 -28.57 -16.17
CA VAL A 1101 50.60 -29.49 -15.08
C VAL A 1101 49.08 -29.40 -14.90
N GLU A 1102 48.43 -30.53 -15.11
CA GLU A 1102 46.98 -30.72 -15.23
C GLU A 1102 46.15 -30.02 -14.13
N MET A 1103 45.10 -29.31 -14.53
CA MET A 1103 43.83 -29.31 -13.79
C MET A 1103 42.66 -29.38 -14.76
N LYS A 1104 41.83 -30.40 -14.53
CA LYS A 1104 40.67 -30.86 -15.28
C LYS A 1104 39.49 -29.88 -15.21
N THR A 1105 38.81 -29.60 -16.33
CA THR A 1105 37.35 -29.37 -16.34
C THR A 1105 36.63 -30.71 -16.43
N ASP A 1106 36.87 -31.52 -15.42
CA ASP A 1106 36.14 -32.70 -15.03
C ASP A 1106 36.10 -32.55 -13.52
N TYR A 1107 34.93 -32.18 -12.98
CA TYR A 1107 34.71 -32.13 -11.53
C TYR A 1107 34.89 -33.51 -10.88
N GLY A 1108 35.18 -34.57 -11.66
CA GLY A 1108 35.32 -35.95 -11.19
C GLY A 1108 33.98 -36.62 -10.92
N LEU A 1109 32.87 -35.96 -11.30
CA LEU A 1109 31.50 -36.33 -10.92
C LEU A 1109 30.84 -37.30 -11.93
N LYS A 1110 31.50 -37.57 -13.06
CA LYS A 1110 30.92 -38.40 -14.12
C LYS A 1110 30.77 -39.87 -13.68
N GLY A 1111 29.54 -40.36 -13.65
CA GLY A 1111 29.19 -41.70 -13.20
C GLY A 1111 29.03 -41.85 -11.68
N GLN A 1112 29.14 -40.75 -10.92
CA GLN A 1112 28.86 -40.76 -9.48
C GLN A 1112 27.35 -40.66 -9.26
N ARG A 1113 26.83 -41.45 -8.32
CA ARG A 1113 25.44 -41.53 -7.95
C ARG A 1113 25.16 -40.75 -6.67
N ILE A 1114 24.13 -39.89 -6.71
CA ILE A 1114 23.72 -39.07 -5.58
C ILE A 1114 22.23 -39.24 -5.29
N LEU A 1115 21.86 -39.02 -4.04
CA LEU A 1115 20.46 -39.02 -3.59
C LEU A 1115 19.99 -37.56 -3.47
N LEU A 1116 18.88 -37.22 -4.12
CA LEU A 1116 18.26 -35.89 -4.05
C LEU A 1116 16.92 -35.98 -3.32
N ALA A 1117 16.79 -35.29 -2.18
CA ALA A 1117 15.55 -35.18 -1.44
C ALA A 1117 14.91 -33.79 -1.66
N GLU A 1118 13.74 -33.75 -2.31
CA GLU A 1118 12.99 -32.54 -2.65
C GLU A 1118 11.49 -32.89 -2.67
N ASP A 1119 10.66 -32.10 -1.98
CA ASP A 1119 9.22 -32.38 -1.80
C ASP A 1119 8.34 -31.94 -2.98
N ASN A 1120 8.85 -31.02 -3.79
CA ASN A 1120 8.22 -30.59 -5.01
C ASN A 1120 8.68 -31.44 -6.20
N GLU A 1121 7.80 -32.28 -6.73
CA GLU A 1121 8.08 -33.20 -7.86
C GLU A 1121 8.67 -32.49 -9.09
N LEU A 1122 8.21 -31.28 -9.40
CA LEU A 1122 8.70 -30.51 -10.54
C LEU A 1122 10.14 -30.03 -10.30
N ASN A 1123 10.45 -29.54 -9.10
CA ASN A 1123 11.81 -29.13 -8.74
C ASN A 1123 12.78 -30.31 -8.75
N MET A 1124 12.32 -31.48 -8.26
CA MET A 1124 13.09 -32.71 -8.25
C MET A 1124 13.40 -33.17 -9.69
N GLU A 1125 12.42 -33.12 -10.59
CA GLU A 1125 12.60 -33.45 -12.01
C GLU A 1125 13.58 -32.51 -12.70
N ILE A 1126 13.44 -31.20 -12.48
CA ILE A 1126 14.33 -30.17 -13.05
C ILE A 1126 15.78 -30.36 -12.54
N ALA A 1127 15.97 -30.50 -11.23
CA ALA A 1127 17.29 -30.68 -10.65
C ALA A 1127 17.94 -31.99 -11.11
N ARG A 1128 17.15 -33.07 -11.23
CA ARG A 1128 17.60 -34.36 -11.76
C ARG A 1128 18.07 -34.26 -13.20
N GLU A 1129 17.30 -33.63 -14.08
CA GLU A 1129 17.65 -33.51 -15.51
C GLU A 1129 18.94 -32.70 -15.69
N ILE A 1130 19.06 -31.58 -14.96
CA ILE A 1130 20.24 -30.72 -15.03
C ILE A 1130 21.48 -31.42 -14.47
N LEU A 1131 21.40 -32.08 -13.31
CA LEU A 1131 22.53 -32.80 -12.70
C LEU A 1131 22.95 -34.03 -13.53
N THR A 1132 21.99 -34.69 -14.19
CA THR A 1132 22.27 -35.76 -15.16
C THR A 1132 23.03 -35.20 -16.36
N GLY A 1133 22.72 -33.97 -16.80
CA GLY A 1133 23.48 -33.23 -17.81
C GLY A 1133 24.95 -32.98 -17.45
N TYR A 1134 25.28 -32.91 -16.15
CA TYR A 1134 26.67 -32.83 -15.64
C TYR A 1134 27.33 -34.21 -15.47
N GLY A 1135 26.63 -35.30 -15.78
CA GLY A 1135 27.13 -36.67 -15.75
C GLY A 1135 26.93 -37.44 -14.45
N LEU A 1136 26.11 -36.92 -13.52
CA LEU A 1136 25.72 -37.60 -12.28
C LEU A 1136 24.54 -38.56 -12.51
N GLU A 1137 24.47 -39.65 -11.76
CA GLU A 1137 23.25 -40.45 -11.63
C GLU A 1137 22.46 -39.97 -10.40
N VAL A 1138 21.22 -39.54 -10.58
CA VAL A 1138 20.43 -38.96 -9.48
C VAL A 1138 19.19 -39.81 -9.20
N ASP A 1139 19.12 -40.32 -7.98
CA ASP A 1139 17.94 -40.98 -7.42
C ASP A 1139 17.17 -39.96 -6.56
N GLY A 1140 15.86 -39.83 -6.77
CA GLY A 1140 15.01 -38.83 -6.11
C GLY A 1140 14.19 -39.38 -4.95
N ALA A 1141 14.03 -38.63 -3.87
CA ALA A 1141 13.15 -38.91 -2.72
C ALA A 1141 12.22 -37.71 -2.47
N VAL A 1142 10.93 -37.95 -2.26
CA VAL A 1142 9.91 -36.87 -2.17
C VAL A 1142 9.74 -36.30 -0.75
N ASN A 1143 10.54 -36.76 0.21
CA ASN A 1143 10.63 -36.21 1.55
C ASN A 1143 11.88 -36.76 2.28
N GLY A 1144 12.20 -36.21 3.46
CA GLY A 1144 13.36 -36.64 4.23
C GLY A 1144 13.27 -38.07 4.78
N GLN A 1145 12.06 -38.61 5.01
CA GLN A 1145 11.88 -39.96 5.56
C GLN A 1145 12.26 -41.00 4.50
N GLU A 1146 11.79 -40.80 3.27
CA GLU A 1146 12.17 -41.62 2.14
C GLU A 1146 13.67 -41.52 1.83
N ALA A 1147 14.27 -40.33 2.01
CA ALA A 1147 15.71 -40.17 1.86
C ALA A 1147 16.52 -40.99 2.87
N VAL A 1148 16.09 -41.03 4.14
CA VAL A 1148 16.69 -41.89 5.19
C VAL A 1148 16.53 -43.36 4.81
N GLU A 1149 15.31 -43.81 4.49
CA GLU A 1149 15.01 -45.20 4.16
C GLU A 1149 15.81 -45.71 2.95
N ARG A 1150 15.90 -44.90 1.89
CA ARG A 1150 16.66 -45.25 0.67
C ARG A 1150 18.16 -45.28 0.91
N PHE A 1151 18.68 -44.40 1.77
CA PHE A 1151 20.10 -44.43 2.14
C PHE A 1151 20.41 -45.64 3.03
N GLU A 1152 19.61 -45.93 4.05
CA GLU A 1152 19.82 -47.08 4.94
C GLU A 1152 19.67 -48.43 4.24
N ALA A 1153 18.77 -48.53 3.26
CA ALA A 1153 18.57 -49.74 2.46
C ALA A 1153 19.63 -49.93 1.37
N SER A 1154 20.51 -48.95 1.12
CA SER A 1154 21.53 -49.02 0.08
C SER A 1154 22.76 -49.83 0.52
N GLU A 1155 23.49 -50.39 -0.46
CA GLU A 1155 24.78 -51.04 -0.18
C GLU A 1155 25.88 -49.97 -0.03
N GLU A 1156 26.92 -50.29 0.74
CA GLU A 1156 28.07 -49.39 0.92
C GLU A 1156 28.67 -48.98 -0.43
N GLY A 1157 28.81 -47.67 -0.64
CA GLY A 1157 29.35 -47.09 -1.86
C GLY A 1157 28.31 -46.81 -2.95
N THR A 1158 27.01 -47.03 -2.68
CA THR A 1158 25.93 -46.71 -3.65
C THR A 1158 25.81 -45.21 -3.90
N TYR A 1159 25.76 -44.40 -2.84
CA TYR A 1159 25.64 -42.94 -2.95
C TYR A 1159 26.95 -42.25 -2.54
N GLN A 1160 27.38 -41.26 -3.31
CA GLN A 1160 28.58 -40.47 -3.00
C GLN A 1160 28.27 -39.12 -2.33
N ALA A 1161 27.03 -38.64 -2.43
CA ALA A 1161 26.53 -37.49 -1.69
C ALA A 1161 25.00 -37.51 -1.63
N ILE A 1162 24.46 -36.76 -0.67
CA ILE A 1162 23.02 -36.52 -0.52
C ILE A 1162 22.76 -35.02 -0.65
N LEU A 1163 21.93 -34.62 -1.61
CA LEU A 1163 21.37 -33.28 -1.68
C LEU A 1163 20.05 -33.29 -0.93
N MET A 1164 19.91 -32.42 0.07
CA MET A 1164 18.79 -32.47 0.98
C MET A 1164 18.12 -31.11 1.10
N ASP A 1165 16.88 -31.00 0.62
CA ASP A 1165 16.06 -29.84 0.93
C ASP A 1165 15.77 -29.76 2.43
N ILE A 1166 15.77 -28.55 2.96
CA ILE A 1166 15.59 -28.33 4.40
C ILE A 1166 14.11 -28.42 4.76
N GLN A 1167 13.24 -27.81 3.96
CA GLN A 1167 11.81 -27.73 4.23
C GLN A 1167 11.06 -28.77 3.40
N MET A 1168 10.84 -29.94 3.99
CA MET A 1168 10.06 -31.03 3.37
C MET A 1168 9.02 -31.57 4.36
N PRO A 1169 7.84 -32.03 3.91
CA PRO A 1169 6.82 -32.64 4.74
C PRO A 1169 7.28 -34.02 5.24
N VAL A 1170 6.57 -34.57 6.24
CA VAL A 1170 6.85 -35.86 6.92
C VAL A 1170 8.13 -35.83 7.77
N LEU A 1171 9.28 -35.56 7.17
CA LEU A 1171 10.56 -35.41 7.86
C LEU A 1171 11.38 -34.33 7.18
N ASN A 1172 11.70 -33.27 7.92
CA ASN A 1172 12.48 -32.15 7.41
C ASN A 1172 13.95 -32.54 7.21
N GLY A 1173 14.68 -31.76 6.40
CA GLY A 1173 16.06 -32.08 6.02
C GLY A 1173 17.03 -32.14 7.19
N TYR A 1174 16.85 -31.31 8.22
CA TYR A 1174 17.69 -31.32 9.43
C TYR A 1174 17.52 -32.62 10.22
N ALA A 1175 16.27 -33.04 10.47
CA ALA A 1175 15.97 -34.28 11.16
C ALA A 1175 16.40 -35.51 10.34
N ALA A 1176 16.23 -35.47 9.02
CA ALA A 1176 16.71 -36.50 8.11
C ALA A 1176 18.24 -36.65 8.16
N ALA A 1177 18.98 -35.54 8.17
CA ALA A 1177 20.44 -35.58 8.31
C ALA A 1177 20.88 -36.18 9.66
N GLN A 1178 20.22 -35.82 10.76
CA GLN A 1178 20.51 -36.39 12.08
C GLN A 1178 20.23 -37.89 12.14
N LEU A 1179 19.13 -38.34 11.54
CA LEU A 1179 18.79 -39.76 11.45
C LEU A 1179 19.78 -40.53 10.58
N ILE A 1180 20.18 -39.98 9.43
CA ILE A 1180 21.24 -40.57 8.59
C ILE A 1180 22.55 -40.67 9.35
N ARG A 1181 22.92 -39.66 10.16
CA ARG A 1181 24.15 -39.66 10.95
C ARG A 1181 24.10 -40.62 12.15
N GLY A 1182 22.91 -40.83 12.72
CA GLY A 1182 22.66 -41.78 13.81
C GLY A 1182 22.33 -43.21 13.36
N GLY A 1183 22.19 -43.44 12.05
CA GLY A 1183 21.79 -44.70 11.45
C GLY A 1183 22.86 -45.79 11.50
N THR A 1184 22.47 -47.01 11.10
CA THR A 1184 23.36 -48.19 11.16
C THR A 1184 24.16 -48.44 9.88
N HIS A 1185 23.92 -47.67 8.82
CA HIS A 1185 24.61 -47.80 7.53
C HIS A 1185 26.13 -47.53 7.69
N PRO A 1186 27.04 -48.34 7.09
CA PRO A 1186 28.48 -48.17 7.25
C PRO A 1186 29.02 -46.79 6.89
N GLN A 1187 28.35 -46.06 5.98
CA GLN A 1187 28.72 -44.71 5.54
C GLN A 1187 27.95 -43.58 6.25
N ALA A 1188 27.07 -43.90 7.20
CA ALA A 1188 26.23 -42.95 7.93
C ALA A 1188 27.02 -41.75 8.48
N ALA A 1189 28.17 -42.00 9.09
CA ALA A 1189 29.01 -40.95 9.69
C ALA A 1189 29.84 -40.14 8.67
N ALA A 1190 29.99 -40.61 7.43
CA ALA A 1190 30.98 -40.10 6.48
C ALA A 1190 30.41 -39.58 5.16
N ILE A 1191 29.18 -39.97 4.77
CA ILE A 1191 28.59 -39.52 3.50
C ILE A 1191 28.35 -38.01 3.49
N PRO A 1192 28.81 -37.25 2.48
CA PRO A 1192 28.50 -35.83 2.37
C PRO A 1192 26.99 -35.57 2.25
N ILE A 1193 26.45 -34.70 3.10
CA ILE A 1193 25.08 -34.19 2.98
C ILE A 1193 25.16 -32.69 2.71
N ILE A 1194 24.59 -32.22 1.59
CA ILE A 1194 24.60 -30.81 1.20
C ILE A 1194 23.17 -30.28 1.28
N ALA A 1195 22.96 -29.24 2.08
CA ALA A 1195 21.66 -28.63 2.30
C ALA A 1195 21.24 -27.77 1.10
N LEU A 1196 19.98 -27.86 0.67
CA LEU A 1196 19.36 -26.91 -0.25
C LEU A 1196 18.44 -25.98 0.57
N THR A 1197 18.75 -24.69 0.63
CA THR A 1197 18.05 -23.73 1.52
C THR A 1197 17.45 -22.56 0.73
N ALA A 1198 16.24 -22.10 1.06
CA ALA A 1198 15.64 -20.91 0.45
C ALA A 1198 16.33 -19.59 0.86
N ASP A 1199 17.02 -19.60 2.00
CA ASP A 1199 17.68 -18.43 2.56
C ASP A 1199 19.17 -18.71 2.82
N ALA A 1200 20.04 -17.82 2.34
CA ALA A 1200 21.51 -17.95 2.41
C ALA A 1200 22.11 -17.23 3.63
N PHE A 1201 21.37 -17.14 4.74
CA PHE A 1201 21.86 -16.49 5.95
C PHE A 1201 22.80 -17.42 6.73
N ALA A 1202 23.76 -16.82 7.45
CA ALA A 1202 24.76 -17.57 8.21
C ALA A 1202 24.17 -18.51 9.28
N GLU A 1203 22.93 -18.30 9.69
CA GLU A 1203 22.20 -19.12 10.67
C GLU A 1203 21.75 -20.47 10.09
N ASP A 1204 21.20 -20.50 8.86
CA ASP A 1204 20.80 -21.74 8.18
C ASP A 1204 22.01 -22.64 7.88
N ILE A 1205 23.16 -22.02 7.57
CA ILE A 1205 24.45 -22.72 7.41
C ILE A 1205 24.87 -23.40 8.71
N ASN A 1206 24.78 -22.68 9.84
CA ASN A 1206 25.17 -23.22 11.14
C ASN A 1206 24.22 -24.33 11.61
N ARG A 1207 22.91 -24.20 11.36
CA ARG A 1207 21.91 -25.24 11.67
C ARG A 1207 22.13 -26.49 10.82
N ALA A 1208 22.42 -26.33 9.52
CA ALA A 1208 22.76 -27.44 8.64
C ALA A 1208 24.01 -28.19 9.13
N LEU A 1209 25.08 -27.45 9.47
CA LEU A 1209 26.31 -28.03 10.03
C LEU A 1209 26.06 -28.75 11.38
N ALA A 1210 25.26 -28.15 12.26
CA ALA A 1210 24.91 -28.75 13.56
C ALA A 1210 24.05 -30.02 13.42
N ALA A 1211 23.22 -30.11 12.38
CA ALA A 1211 22.46 -31.31 12.02
C ALA A 1211 23.34 -32.41 11.39
N GLY A 1212 24.64 -32.17 11.18
CA GLY A 1212 25.59 -33.11 10.62
C GLY A 1212 25.73 -33.03 9.09
N MET A 1213 25.21 -31.98 8.46
CA MET A 1213 25.44 -31.70 7.05
C MET A 1213 26.83 -31.09 6.83
N ASN A 1214 27.35 -31.19 5.61
CA ASN A 1214 28.72 -30.84 5.24
C ASN A 1214 28.81 -29.49 4.51
N GLY A 1215 27.76 -29.11 3.80
CA GLY A 1215 27.69 -27.88 3.02
C GLY A 1215 26.25 -27.43 2.79
N HIS A 1216 26.10 -26.27 2.14
CA HIS A 1216 24.81 -25.71 1.80
C HIS A 1216 24.88 -25.04 0.42
N VAL A 1217 23.74 -24.95 -0.25
CA VAL A 1217 23.53 -24.21 -1.49
C VAL A 1217 22.17 -23.52 -1.42
N SER A 1218 22.12 -22.24 -1.78
CA SER A 1218 20.89 -21.44 -1.76
C SER A 1218 19.99 -21.72 -2.97
N LYS A 1219 18.68 -21.70 -2.77
CA LYS A 1219 17.64 -21.71 -3.80
C LYS A 1219 17.31 -20.25 -4.19
N PRO A 1220 17.10 -19.92 -5.48
CA PRO A 1220 17.16 -20.80 -6.65
C PRO A 1220 18.58 -21.35 -6.88
N ILE A 1221 18.68 -22.64 -7.22
CA ILE A 1221 19.94 -23.40 -7.25
C ILE A 1221 20.86 -22.89 -8.37
N ASP A 1222 22.05 -22.40 -8.00
CA ASP A 1222 23.16 -22.18 -8.92
C ASP A 1222 23.87 -23.52 -9.19
N PHE A 1223 23.55 -24.18 -10.30
CA PHE A 1223 24.06 -25.52 -10.64
C PHE A 1223 25.58 -25.59 -10.83
N PRO A 1224 26.26 -24.61 -11.48
CA PRO A 1224 27.72 -24.52 -11.48
C PRO A 1224 28.33 -24.47 -10.07
N HIS A 1225 27.74 -23.68 -9.17
CA HIS A 1225 28.20 -23.61 -7.78
C HIS A 1225 27.95 -24.93 -7.03
N LEU A 1226 26.76 -25.53 -7.20
CA LEU A 1226 26.41 -26.83 -6.64
C LEU A 1226 27.36 -27.95 -7.10
N CYS A 1227 27.69 -28.02 -8.39
CA CYS A 1227 28.62 -29.01 -8.94
C CYS A 1227 30.03 -28.84 -8.37
N LYS A 1228 30.48 -27.59 -8.19
CA LYS A 1228 31.77 -27.32 -7.54
C LYS A 1228 31.76 -27.77 -6.08
N THR A 1229 30.70 -27.48 -5.33
CA THR A 1229 30.54 -27.93 -3.94
C THR A 1229 30.50 -29.46 -3.86
N LEU A 1230 29.77 -30.13 -4.77
CA LEU A 1230 29.75 -31.59 -4.86
C LEU A 1230 31.14 -32.17 -5.15
N ALA A 1231 31.92 -31.56 -6.04
CA ALA A 1231 33.28 -31.97 -6.37
C ALA A 1231 34.27 -31.81 -5.21
N GLU A 1232 34.02 -30.87 -4.30
CA GLU A 1232 34.85 -30.68 -3.10
C GLU A 1232 34.62 -31.79 -2.06
N TRP A 1233 33.44 -32.43 -2.08
CA TRP A 1233 33.04 -33.42 -1.09
C TRP A 1233 33.02 -34.87 -1.60
N ILE A 1234 32.75 -35.07 -2.89
CA ILE A 1234 32.84 -36.37 -3.57
C ILE A 1234 34.30 -36.62 -3.93
N LYS A 1235 34.90 -37.68 -3.38
CA LYS A 1235 36.31 -38.03 -3.57
C LYS A 1235 36.53 -39.12 -4.60
#